data_AF-A0AAP0GVK9-F1
#
_entry.id   AF-A0AAP0GVK9-F1
#
_cell.length_a   1.000
_cell.length_b   1.000
_cell.length_c   1.000
_cell.angle_alpha   90.00
_cell.angle_beta   90.00
_cell.angle_gamma   90.00
#
_symmetry.space_group_name_H-M   'P 1'
#
loop_
_entity.id
_entity.type
_entity.pdbx_description
1 polymer ?
#
loop_
_entity_poly.entity_id
_entity_poly.type
_entity_poly.pdbx_seq_one_letter_code
_entity_poly.pdbx_strand_id
1 'polypeptide(L)'
;MKQQGDNPTLWSWCLLVTITIAVGPVRSQQTDRNSTRFAIACSQYKGMSEEYLATNLNTTLSSLRRQLSTNNVSYATSRALLNGDAVWGLASCRGYVSRPDCLACFDYAVSQLRSSCGSANGAFVFYDDCDIRYENRNFFAESTVRGGSLQCSNDSSTQETELRKAADGLLSDLRTAVPKTTNFYAASTRGTVGGNLTVYAIGQCNLNLSQSDCAGCINSRYISLDTCLPSVSGRSMDGGCFMKYSITPFFRLDQRTDITPLLGDGDSSKKGAIIGGVVGGVCILFVVLAFFLWRSRTKKSTSSQLDKSTGSTVLLQGPARYSYDDLRKATDDFSDENKLGGGGVFGEVYKGTLRNGDTVAVKKTVMAASTRGNIHIDHELKILCNVHHRHLLRLVGYCSKGPHLFLVHEYMTNGSLDQFLYGDNSKKLNWRQRYEIIYGTARGLAYLHEQYHETIIHRDIKPSNILLDNELLPKIADFGLIRLLPEDKTHLTTKLPGSLESAYVAPEYAILGQLSEKVDTYSFGIVVLEIISGKKCINAKDEESDNQSLLDQAWNLYDSGMHLKLVDDTLDPSEYEPEEAKRMVEIALMCTQPTVSARPAMSEVVTLISEKSFDEMPSVKSTFHDDDVKIQVGDTLSSLSSDATGSTTQVSAR
;
A
#
# COMPACT_ATOMS: atom_id res chain seq x y z
N MET A 1 -45.37 89.45 29.72
CA MET A 1 -46.29 88.30 29.91
C MET A 1 -46.35 87.51 28.60
N LYS A 2 -45.97 86.22 28.66
CA LYS A 2 -46.32 85.00 27.86
C LYS A 2 -46.55 85.09 26.32
N GLN A 3 -45.75 84.38 25.50
CA GLN A 3 -45.88 82.98 24.97
C GLN A 3 -46.81 82.89 23.73
N GLN A 4 -46.63 82.08 22.66
CA GLN A 4 -45.69 81.01 22.26
C GLN A 4 -46.11 80.47 20.87
N GLY A 5 -45.20 79.84 20.11
CA GLY A 5 -45.56 78.77 19.15
C GLY A 5 -44.84 78.76 17.80
N ASP A 6 -43.87 77.86 17.65
CA ASP A 6 -42.92 77.65 16.53
C ASP A 6 -43.49 77.04 15.23
N ASN A 7 -42.85 77.37 14.09
CA ASN A 7 -42.15 76.45 13.15
C ASN A 7 -41.78 77.16 11.83
N PRO A 8 -40.57 76.97 11.26
CA PRO A 8 -40.26 77.47 9.91
C PRO A 8 -39.86 76.39 8.89
N THR A 9 -40.61 76.41 7.78
CA THR A 9 -40.19 76.54 6.35
C THR A 9 -39.02 75.74 5.77
N LEU A 10 -39.37 74.97 4.73
CA LEU A 10 -38.56 74.59 3.56
C LEU A 10 -37.85 75.80 2.92
N TRP A 11 -36.75 75.56 2.19
CA TRP A 11 -36.68 75.64 0.71
C TRP A 11 -35.23 75.31 0.27
N SER A 12 -35.13 74.49 -0.76
CA SER A 12 -33.93 73.79 -1.24
C SER A 12 -33.18 74.61 -2.30
N TRP A 13 -31.85 74.68 -2.20
CA TRP A 13 -30.93 74.97 -3.32
C TRP A 13 -29.68 74.10 -3.18
N CYS A 14 -29.36 73.37 -4.26
CA CYS A 14 -28.25 72.44 -4.35
C CYS A 14 -26.88 73.12 -4.27
N LEU A 15 -26.00 72.62 -3.39
CA LEU A 15 -24.58 72.96 -3.35
C LEU A 15 -23.77 71.68 -3.62
N LEU A 16 -23.03 71.69 -4.72
CA LEU A 16 -22.01 70.68 -5.07
C LEU A 16 -20.85 70.79 -4.08
N VAL A 17 -20.66 69.77 -3.24
CA VAL A 17 -19.43 69.59 -2.46
C VAL A 17 -18.56 68.56 -3.17
N THR A 18 -17.48 69.04 -3.79
CA THR A 18 -16.37 68.21 -4.26
C THR A 18 -15.60 67.67 -3.05
N ILE A 19 -15.78 66.39 -2.74
CA ILE A 19 -14.91 65.70 -1.77
C ILE A 19 -13.62 65.32 -2.50
N THR A 20 -12.58 66.14 -2.34
CA THR A 20 -11.21 65.74 -2.62
C THR A 20 -10.79 64.69 -1.59
N ILE A 21 -10.93 63.41 -1.93
CA ILE A 21 -10.26 62.34 -1.19
C ILE A 21 -8.78 62.49 -1.51
N ALA A 22 -8.02 63.01 -0.55
CA ALA A 22 -6.57 62.90 -0.55
C ALA A 22 -6.25 61.40 -0.46
N VAL A 23 -6.08 60.76 -1.62
CA VAL A 23 -5.41 59.48 -1.73
C VAL A 23 -3.96 59.76 -1.43
N GLY A 24 -3.62 59.80 -0.14
CA GLY A 24 -2.24 59.54 0.27
C GLY A 24 -1.84 58.22 -0.40
N PRO A 25 -0.62 58.09 -0.95
CA PRO A 25 -0.22 56.85 -1.59
C PRO A 25 -0.40 55.75 -0.56
N VAL A 26 -1.42 54.92 -0.77
CA VAL A 26 -1.47 53.60 -0.15
C VAL A 26 -0.27 52.93 -0.77
N ARG A 27 0.83 53.00 -0.04
CA ARG A 27 1.98 52.16 -0.26
C ARG A 27 1.38 50.78 -0.17
N SER A 28 1.14 50.19 -1.33
CA SER A 28 0.97 48.76 -1.49
C SER A 28 2.15 48.17 -0.72
N GLN A 29 1.93 47.81 0.54
CA GLN A 29 2.69 46.75 1.11
C GLN A 29 2.35 45.58 0.21
N GLN A 30 3.22 45.36 -0.78
CA GLN A 30 3.63 44.02 -1.15
C GLN A 30 3.96 43.37 0.18
N THR A 31 2.95 42.77 0.82
CA THR A 31 3.19 41.86 1.90
C THR A 31 3.82 40.68 1.20
N ASP A 32 5.15 40.65 1.20
CA ASP A 32 5.89 39.40 1.20
C ASP A 32 5.35 38.59 2.38
N ARG A 33 4.18 37.96 2.20
CA ARG A 33 3.87 36.76 2.95
C ARG A 33 4.84 35.73 2.40
N ASN A 34 6.04 35.71 2.99
CA ASN A 34 6.96 34.60 2.85
C ASN A 34 6.18 33.36 3.28
N SER A 35 5.59 32.63 2.33
CA SER A 35 4.95 31.36 2.62
C SER A 35 5.97 30.54 3.39
N THR A 36 5.66 30.23 4.65
CA THR A 36 6.65 29.63 5.54
C THR A 36 6.81 28.17 5.14
N ARG A 37 7.98 27.81 4.60
CA ARG A 37 8.29 26.44 4.20
C ARG A 37 8.25 25.55 5.43
N PHE A 38 7.44 24.50 5.36
CA PHE A 38 7.21 23.55 6.43
C PHE A 38 8.16 22.36 6.33
N ALA A 39 8.20 21.73 5.17
CA ALA A 39 9.09 20.62 4.89
C ALA A 39 9.37 20.55 3.38
N ILE A 40 10.53 20.02 3.04
CA ILE A 40 10.86 19.61 1.67
C ILE A 40 11.57 18.27 1.78
N ALA A 41 11.22 17.33 0.91
CA ALA A 41 11.98 16.11 0.77
C ALA A 41 12.03 15.69 -0.70
N CYS A 42 13.16 15.14 -1.06
CA CYS A 42 13.46 14.65 -2.39
C CYS A 42 13.63 13.14 -2.30
N SER A 43 13.10 12.42 -3.30
CA SER A 43 13.37 11.02 -3.49
C SER A 43 14.87 10.81 -3.66
N GLN A 44 15.41 9.80 -2.98
CA GLN A 44 16.81 9.40 -3.14
C GLN A 44 17.02 8.50 -4.38
N TYR A 45 15.94 8.11 -5.06
CA TYR A 45 15.98 7.21 -6.19
C TYR A 45 16.13 7.99 -7.51
N LYS A 46 17.08 7.57 -8.34
CA LYS A 46 17.23 8.03 -9.73
C LYS A 46 16.74 6.91 -10.67
N GLY A 47 15.42 6.85 -10.87
CA GLY A 47 14.78 5.78 -11.65
C GLY A 47 14.38 6.16 -13.08
N MET A 48 14.69 7.38 -13.54
CA MET A 48 14.29 7.91 -14.85
C MET A 48 15.48 8.67 -15.45
N SER A 49 15.64 8.62 -16.79
CA SER A 49 16.60 9.49 -17.50
C SER A 49 16.38 10.95 -17.11
N GLU A 50 17.44 11.69 -16.79
CA GLU A 50 17.33 13.08 -16.34
C GLU A 50 16.63 13.97 -17.39
N GLU A 51 16.82 13.69 -18.68
CA GLU A 51 16.18 14.39 -19.79
C GLU A 51 14.66 14.13 -19.85
N TYR A 52 14.26 12.85 -19.75
CA TYR A 52 12.84 12.47 -19.77
C TYR A 52 12.12 12.93 -18.50
N LEU A 53 12.78 12.84 -17.35
CA LEU A 53 12.27 13.36 -16.09
C LEU A 53 12.04 14.86 -16.19
N ALA A 54 13.02 15.63 -16.67
CA ALA A 54 12.89 17.08 -16.81
C ALA A 54 11.73 17.45 -17.74
N THR A 55 11.58 16.74 -18.86
CA THR A 55 10.52 17.00 -19.85
C THR A 55 9.13 16.66 -19.31
N ASN A 56 8.97 15.47 -18.73
CA ASN A 56 7.71 15.02 -18.14
C ASN A 56 7.33 15.86 -16.91
N LEU A 57 8.30 16.20 -16.06
CA LEU A 57 8.07 17.06 -14.90
C LEU A 57 7.65 18.46 -15.31
N ASN A 58 8.33 19.07 -16.29
CA ASN A 58 7.92 20.39 -16.80
C ASN A 58 6.50 20.37 -17.36
N THR A 59 6.17 19.37 -18.18
CA THR A 59 4.82 19.18 -18.73
C THR A 59 3.78 19.04 -17.61
N THR A 60 4.11 18.24 -16.58
CA THR A 60 3.25 18.00 -15.42
C THR A 60 3.03 19.29 -14.63
N LEU A 61 4.10 20.00 -14.24
CA LEU A 61 4.02 21.24 -13.47
C LEU A 61 3.32 22.36 -14.23
N SER A 62 3.57 22.49 -15.54
CA SER A 62 2.85 23.46 -16.40
C SER A 62 1.36 23.17 -16.47
N SER A 63 0.98 21.89 -16.55
CA SER A 63 -0.43 21.48 -16.52
C SER A 63 -1.09 21.78 -15.17
N LEU A 64 -0.40 21.50 -14.05
CA LEU A 64 -0.88 21.84 -12.70
C LEU A 64 -1.10 23.35 -12.55
N ARG A 65 -0.11 24.15 -12.94
CA ARG A 65 -0.20 25.62 -12.88
C ARG A 65 -1.36 26.14 -13.72
N ARG A 66 -1.56 25.59 -14.91
CA ARG A 66 -2.67 25.95 -15.80
C ARG A 66 -4.02 25.63 -15.15
N GLN A 67 -4.17 24.47 -14.54
CA GLN A 67 -5.40 24.09 -13.83
C GLN A 67 -5.69 25.04 -12.65
N LEU A 68 -4.69 25.35 -11.81
CA LEU A 68 -4.83 26.33 -10.72
C LEU A 68 -5.12 27.76 -11.23
N SER A 69 -4.79 28.05 -12.49
CA SER A 69 -5.14 29.30 -13.16
C SER A 69 -6.53 29.30 -13.82
N THR A 70 -7.32 28.24 -13.67
CA THR A 70 -8.74 28.23 -14.08
C THR A 70 -9.65 28.57 -12.89
N ASN A 71 -10.83 29.14 -13.14
CA ASN A 71 -11.72 29.59 -12.07
C ASN A 71 -12.19 28.39 -11.21
N ASN A 72 -12.19 28.57 -9.88
CA ASN A 72 -12.69 27.64 -8.85
C ASN A 72 -11.89 26.35 -8.60
N VAL A 73 -10.61 26.29 -8.95
CA VAL A 73 -9.77 25.10 -8.70
C VAL A 73 -8.66 25.42 -7.69
N SER A 74 -8.74 24.86 -6.48
CA SER A 74 -7.70 24.91 -5.44
C SER A 74 -6.89 23.62 -5.33
N TYR A 75 -7.15 22.67 -6.22
CA TYR A 75 -6.54 21.35 -6.21
C TYR A 75 -6.40 20.85 -7.65
N ALA A 76 -5.20 20.46 -8.05
CA ALA A 76 -4.89 20.04 -9.41
C ALA A 76 -4.08 18.75 -9.41
N THR A 77 -4.35 17.90 -10.40
CA THR A 77 -3.59 16.67 -10.65
C THR A 77 -3.20 16.61 -12.12
N SER A 78 -2.02 16.07 -12.42
CA SER A 78 -1.57 15.91 -13.80
C SER A 78 -0.66 14.70 -13.92
N ARG A 79 -0.63 14.12 -15.13
CA ARG A 79 0.30 13.07 -15.51
C ARG A 79 0.89 13.39 -16.88
N ALA A 80 2.21 13.35 -17.01
CA ALA A 80 2.89 13.30 -18.30
C ALA A 80 3.51 11.91 -18.48
N LEU A 81 3.37 11.34 -19.68
CA LEU A 81 3.93 10.05 -20.07
C LEU A 81 4.60 10.23 -21.44
N LEU A 82 5.93 10.27 -21.44
CA LEU A 82 6.75 10.25 -22.65
C LEU A 82 7.72 9.09 -22.52
N ASN A 83 7.87 8.30 -23.59
CA ASN A 83 8.81 7.18 -23.67
C ASN A 83 8.63 6.08 -22.60
N GLY A 84 7.39 5.86 -22.13
CA GLY A 84 7.07 4.81 -21.16
C GLY A 84 7.23 5.22 -19.69
N ASP A 85 7.84 6.38 -19.42
CA ASP A 85 8.08 6.90 -18.09
C ASP A 85 7.04 7.97 -17.71
N ALA A 86 6.34 7.77 -16.60
CA ALA A 86 5.30 8.69 -16.14
C ALA A 86 5.79 9.60 -15.00
N VAL A 87 5.45 10.89 -15.04
CA VAL A 87 5.52 11.78 -13.87
C VAL A 87 4.10 12.16 -13.48
N TRP A 88 3.71 11.79 -12.27
CA TRP A 88 2.47 12.15 -11.63
C TRP A 88 2.72 13.38 -10.76
N GLY A 89 1.82 14.35 -10.79
CA GLY A 89 1.95 15.57 -10.02
C GLY A 89 0.62 15.98 -9.42
N LEU A 90 0.68 16.54 -8.21
CA LEU A 90 -0.44 17.06 -7.44
C LEU A 90 -0.03 18.41 -6.86
N ALA A 91 -0.94 19.38 -6.91
CA ALA A 91 -0.81 20.64 -6.23
C ALA A 91 -2.11 21.00 -5.51
N SER A 92 -2.00 21.40 -4.24
CA SER A 92 -3.14 21.71 -3.37
C SER A 92 -2.91 23.06 -2.69
N CYS A 93 -3.86 23.97 -2.82
CA CYS A 93 -3.89 25.25 -2.12
C CYS A 93 -4.87 25.19 -0.96
N ARG A 94 -4.60 25.91 0.13
CA ARG A 94 -5.55 25.96 1.25
C ARG A 94 -6.82 26.69 0.85
N GLY A 95 -7.97 26.23 1.36
CA GLY A 95 -9.27 26.85 1.07
C GLY A 95 -9.39 28.33 1.45
N TYR A 96 -8.52 28.86 2.32
CA TYR A 96 -8.52 30.27 2.72
C TYR A 96 -7.60 31.16 1.87
N VAL A 97 -6.79 30.59 0.98
CA VAL A 97 -5.77 31.31 0.19
C VAL A 97 -6.40 31.87 -1.07
N SER A 98 -6.12 33.14 -1.39
CA SER A 98 -6.61 33.74 -2.62
C SER A 98 -5.93 33.11 -3.84
N ARG A 99 -6.59 33.14 -5.01
CA ARG A 99 -6.00 32.54 -6.21
C ARG A 99 -4.64 33.16 -6.62
N PRO A 100 -4.45 34.50 -6.60
CA PRO A 100 -3.12 35.09 -6.84
C PRO A 100 -2.07 34.57 -5.87
N ASP A 101 -2.41 34.44 -4.58
CA ASP A 101 -1.49 33.93 -3.55
C ASP A 101 -1.19 32.44 -3.73
N CYS A 102 -2.19 31.65 -4.14
CA CYS A 102 -2.04 30.24 -4.47
C CYS A 102 -1.07 30.04 -5.63
N LEU A 103 -1.19 30.85 -6.70
CA LEU A 103 -0.26 30.80 -7.83
C LEU A 103 1.14 31.28 -7.45
N ALA A 104 1.25 32.32 -6.61
CA ALA A 104 2.54 32.79 -6.10
C ALA A 104 3.23 31.71 -5.23
N CYS A 105 2.49 31.07 -4.33
CA CYS A 105 2.99 29.94 -3.53
C CYS A 105 3.41 28.77 -4.44
N PHE A 106 2.61 28.43 -5.45
CA PHE A 106 2.94 27.37 -6.40
C PHE A 106 4.24 27.67 -7.14
N ASP A 107 4.40 28.87 -7.68
CA ASP A 107 5.60 29.27 -8.44
C ASP A 107 6.85 29.25 -7.54
N TYR A 108 6.72 29.71 -6.30
CA TYR A 108 7.78 29.64 -5.31
C TYR A 108 8.14 28.19 -4.94
N ALA A 109 7.14 27.34 -4.71
CA ALA A 109 7.30 25.94 -4.40
C ALA A 109 7.99 25.17 -5.53
N VAL A 110 7.62 25.42 -6.79
CA VAL A 110 8.29 24.84 -7.97
C VAL A 110 9.76 25.27 -8.05
N SER A 111 10.06 26.55 -7.79
CA SER A 111 11.44 27.04 -7.75
C SER A 111 12.27 26.29 -6.69
N GLN A 112 11.70 26.08 -5.51
CA GLN A 112 12.37 25.40 -4.39
C GLN A 112 12.56 23.89 -4.63
N LEU A 113 11.57 23.23 -5.26
CA LEU A 113 11.71 21.84 -5.68
C LEU A 113 12.85 21.67 -6.70
N ARG A 114 12.93 22.56 -7.70
CA ARG A 114 13.99 22.52 -8.72
C ARG A 114 15.38 22.76 -8.11
N SER A 115 15.52 23.73 -7.20
CA SER A 115 16.80 24.03 -6.58
C SER A 115 17.26 22.99 -5.58
N SER A 116 16.33 22.36 -4.85
CA SER A 116 16.66 21.44 -3.75
C SER A 116 16.73 19.98 -4.18
N CYS A 117 15.92 19.57 -5.17
CA CYS A 117 15.77 18.17 -5.55
C CYS A 117 16.40 17.78 -6.89
N GLY A 118 16.85 18.74 -7.70
CA GLY A 118 17.55 18.46 -8.96
C GLY A 118 16.80 17.47 -9.86
N SER A 119 17.43 16.34 -10.16
CA SER A 119 16.89 15.23 -10.97
C SER A 119 16.24 14.11 -10.15
N ALA A 120 15.76 14.40 -8.94
CA ALA A 120 15.03 13.40 -8.14
C ALA A 120 13.71 13.01 -8.83
N ASN A 121 13.45 11.71 -8.94
CA ASN A 121 12.26 11.15 -9.60
C ASN A 121 10.96 11.30 -8.78
N GLY A 122 11.05 11.93 -7.62
CA GLY A 122 9.91 12.33 -6.82
C GLY A 122 10.33 13.36 -5.77
N ALA A 123 9.43 14.25 -5.40
CA ALA A 123 9.66 15.19 -4.32
C ALA A 123 8.33 15.76 -3.82
N PHE A 124 8.33 16.26 -2.60
CA PHE A 124 7.26 17.09 -2.08
C PHE A 124 7.82 18.33 -1.40
N VAL A 125 7.02 19.40 -1.42
CA VAL A 125 7.25 20.59 -0.63
C VAL A 125 5.94 21.06 -0.01
N PHE A 126 6.02 21.40 1.26
CA PHE A 126 4.88 21.80 2.08
C PHE A 126 5.06 23.26 2.51
N TYR A 127 4.03 24.07 2.24
CA TYR A 127 3.88 25.43 2.74
C TYR A 127 2.56 25.57 3.49
N ASP A 128 2.47 26.66 4.26
CA ASP A 128 1.22 27.07 4.89
C ASP A 128 0.11 27.32 3.87
N ASP A 129 0.44 27.83 2.69
CA ASP A 129 -0.56 28.27 1.69
C ASP A 129 -0.82 27.24 0.60
N CYS A 130 0.17 26.39 0.28
CA CYS A 130 0.07 25.37 -0.74
C CYS A 130 1.01 24.18 -0.47
N ASP A 131 0.78 23.07 -1.15
CA ASP A 131 1.72 21.96 -1.25
C ASP A 131 1.79 21.45 -2.69
N ILE A 132 2.96 20.93 -3.04
CA ILE A 132 3.22 20.31 -4.34
C ILE A 132 3.93 18.99 -4.08
N ARG A 133 3.46 17.94 -4.75
CA ARG A 133 4.09 16.62 -4.78
C ARG A 133 4.16 16.15 -6.22
N TYR A 134 5.29 15.58 -6.62
CA TYR A 134 5.41 14.82 -7.86
C TYR A 134 6.17 13.53 -7.60
N GLU A 135 5.83 12.46 -8.30
CA GLU A 135 6.53 11.17 -8.23
C GLU A 135 6.39 10.42 -9.57
N ASN A 136 7.22 9.39 -9.75
CA ASN A 136 7.19 8.51 -10.91
C ASN A 136 6.15 7.37 -10.81
N ARG A 137 5.29 7.38 -9.77
CA ARG A 137 4.16 6.46 -9.61
C ARG A 137 2.88 7.22 -9.30
N ASN A 138 1.73 6.58 -9.49
CA ASN A 138 0.45 7.16 -9.07
C ASN A 138 0.34 7.15 -7.55
N PHE A 139 0.22 8.33 -6.93
CA PHE A 139 0.10 8.50 -5.48
C PHE A 139 -1.19 9.24 -5.07
N PHE A 140 -2.13 9.50 -5.99
CA PHE A 140 -3.27 10.39 -5.71
C PHE A 140 -4.19 9.91 -4.59
N ALA A 141 -4.25 8.60 -4.34
CA ALA A 141 -5.02 8.00 -3.25
C ALA A 141 -4.20 7.81 -1.95
N GLU A 142 -2.92 8.19 -1.92
CA GLU A 142 -2.08 8.02 -0.73
C GLU A 142 -2.34 9.16 0.28
N SER A 143 -2.74 8.80 1.51
CA SER A 143 -2.94 9.78 2.59
C SER A 143 -1.66 10.14 3.36
N THR A 144 -0.57 9.40 3.16
CA THR A 144 0.68 9.53 3.93
C THR A 144 1.91 9.65 3.03
N VAL A 145 2.94 10.40 3.46
CA VAL A 145 4.29 10.37 2.87
C VAL A 145 5.34 10.09 3.94
N ARG A 146 6.48 9.51 3.55
CA ARG A 146 7.69 9.51 4.40
C ARG A 146 8.12 10.95 4.66
N GLY A 147 7.87 11.46 5.87
CA GLY A 147 8.19 12.83 6.26
C GLY A 147 6.99 13.72 6.62
N GLY A 148 5.83 13.14 6.96
CA GLY A 148 4.78 13.86 7.68
C GLY A 148 5.39 14.62 8.87
N SER A 149 5.03 15.89 9.02
CA SER A 149 5.72 16.80 9.92
C SER A 149 4.74 17.49 10.88
N LEU A 150 5.27 17.86 12.04
CA LEU A 150 4.59 18.56 13.12
C LEU A 150 5.46 19.75 13.51
N GLN A 151 4.87 20.92 13.64
CA GLN A 151 5.55 22.09 14.19
C GLN A 151 4.65 22.81 15.17
N CYS A 152 5.15 22.97 16.39
CA CYS A 152 4.54 23.75 17.45
C CYS A 152 5.26 25.10 17.54
N SER A 153 4.58 26.15 17.99
CA SER A 153 5.24 27.40 18.36
C SER A 153 6.00 27.25 19.68
N ASN A 154 7.09 28.00 19.83
CA ASN A 154 7.87 28.06 21.06
C ASN A 154 7.17 28.86 22.18
N ASP A 155 6.21 29.72 21.81
CA ASP A 155 5.45 30.51 22.78
C ASP A 155 4.29 29.69 23.37
N SER A 156 4.13 29.76 24.69
CA SER A 156 2.96 29.27 25.42
C SER A 156 2.02 30.41 25.79
N SER A 157 0.72 30.12 25.90
CA SER A 157 -0.27 31.11 26.32
C SER A 157 -0.23 31.32 27.84
N THR A 158 -0.53 32.54 28.30
CA THR A 158 -0.75 32.82 29.73
C THR A 158 -2.05 32.18 30.27
N GLN A 159 -2.94 31.71 29.39
CA GLN A 159 -4.22 31.05 29.71
C GLN A 159 -4.20 29.58 29.24
N GLU A 160 -3.21 28.80 29.68
CA GLU A 160 -2.95 27.44 29.15
C GLU A 160 -4.16 26.49 29.19
N THR A 161 -4.88 26.44 30.31
CA THR A 161 -6.04 25.54 30.48
C THR A 161 -7.18 25.89 29.54
N GLU A 162 -7.49 27.18 29.40
CA GLU A 162 -8.54 27.67 28.51
C GLU A 162 -8.16 27.49 27.04
N LEU A 163 -6.89 27.76 26.68
CA LEU A 163 -6.37 27.50 25.34
C LEU A 163 -6.47 26.02 25.00
N ARG A 164 -5.99 25.13 25.88
CA ARG A 164 -6.03 23.68 25.66
C ARG A 164 -7.46 23.21 25.43
N LYS A 165 -8.41 23.64 26.27
CA LYS A 165 -9.83 23.28 26.13
C LYS A 165 -10.45 23.79 24.82
N ALA A 166 -10.19 25.04 24.45
CA ALA A 166 -10.72 25.62 23.21
C ALA A 166 -10.09 25.00 21.96
N ALA A 167 -8.77 24.82 21.95
CA ALA A 167 -8.04 24.27 20.81
C ALA A 167 -8.32 22.77 20.60
N ASP A 168 -8.22 21.95 21.64
CA ASP A 168 -8.52 20.51 21.56
C ASP A 168 -9.96 20.29 21.10
N GLY A 169 -10.91 20.98 21.73
CA GLY A 169 -12.31 20.85 21.36
C GLY A 169 -12.61 21.30 19.93
N LEU A 170 -12.00 22.39 19.45
CA LEU A 170 -12.16 22.83 18.06
C LEU A 170 -11.51 21.87 17.06
N LEU A 171 -10.32 21.36 17.38
CA LEU A 171 -9.63 20.38 16.53
C LEU A 171 -10.38 19.03 16.49
N SER A 172 -11.00 18.61 17.59
CA SER A 172 -11.85 17.41 17.67
C SER A 172 -13.14 17.55 16.83
N ASP A 173 -13.76 18.73 16.85
CA ASP A 173 -14.90 19.03 15.97
C ASP A 173 -14.47 18.96 14.49
N LEU A 174 -13.37 19.61 14.14
CA LEU A 174 -12.84 19.60 12.76
C LEU A 174 -12.47 18.19 12.32
N ARG A 175 -11.93 17.35 13.22
CA ARG A 175 -11.68 15.94 12.95
C ARG A 175 -12.93 15.20 12.51
N THR A 176 -14.07 15.52 13.11
CA THR A 176 -15.36 14.91 12.80
C THR A 176 -16.00 15.50 11.55
N ALA A 177 -15.86 16.81 11.36
CA ALA A 177 -16.54 17.56 10.30
C ALA A 177 -15.84 17.47 8.94
N VAL A 178 -14.51 17.57 8.89
CA VAL A 178 -13.74 17.65 7.63
C VAL A 178 -14.02 16.48 6.67
N PRO A 179 -14.05 15.21 7.10
CA PRO A 179 -14.36 14.09 6.20
C PRO A 179 -15.81 14.09 5.70
N LYS A 180 -16.70 14.88 6.32
CA LYS A 180 -18.12 14.97 5.95
C LYS A 180 -18.41 16.17 5.04
N THR A 181 -17.45 17.08 4.83
CA THR A 181 -17.62 18.19 3.88
C THR A 181 -17.37 17.71 2.45
N THR A 182 -18.06 18.32 1.49
CA THR A 182 -17.99 17.93 0.07
C THR A 182 -16.63 18.17 -0.58
N ASN A 183 -15.82 19.06 -0.01
CA ASN A 183 -14.49 19.43 -0.50
C ASN A 183 -13.37 19.05 0.49
N PHE A 184 -13.68 18.22 1.50
CA PHE A 184 -12.78 17.84 2.58
C PHE A 184 -12.01 19.02 3.21
N TYR A 185 -12.66 20.17 3.34
CA TYR A 185 -12.11 21.36 3.97
C TYR A 185 -13.10 21.89 5.00
N ALA A 186 -12.59 22.36 6.13
CA ALA A 186 -13.34 23.18 7.07
C ALA A 186 -12.43 24.15 7.81
N ALA A 187 -12.92 25.37 8.02
CA ALA A 187 -12.27 26.39 8.84
C ALA A 187 -13.24 26.91 9.89
N SER A 188 -12.84 26.97 11.15
CA SER A 188 -13.72 27.39 12.23
C SER A 188 -12.95 28.05 13.37
N THR A 189 -13.70 28.68 14.27
CA THR A 189 -13.17 29.47 15.39
C THR A 189 -13.87 29.07 16.69
N ARG A 190 -13.16 29.06 17.81
CA ARG A 190 -13.74 28.83 19.13
C ARG A 190 -13.20 29.83 20.14
N GLY A 191 -14.10 30.59 20.77
CA GLY A 191 -13.77 31.48 21.89
C GLY A 191 -13.79 30.75 23.24
N THR A 192 -13.10 31.29 24.23
CA THR A 192 -13.13 30.80 25.62
C THR A 192 -14.24 31.50 26.42
N VAL A 193 -14.77 30.83 27.45
CA VAL A 193 -15.85 31.38 28.28
C VAL A 193 -15.26 32.40 29.26
N GLY A 194 -15.61 33.68 29.10
CA GLY A 194 -15.16 34.76 30.00
C GLY A 194 -13.77 35.33 29.70
N GLY A 195 -13.15 34.98 28.56
CA GLY A 195 -11.83 35.46 28.15
C GLY A 195 -11.80 36.16 26.78
N ASN A 196 -10.72 36.89 26.49
CA ASN A 196 -10.45 37.53 25.19
C ASN A 196 -9.75 36.59 24.18
N LEU A 197 -9.67 35.29 24.47
CA LEU A 197 -8.93 34.32 23.66
C LEU A 197 -9.86 33.67 22.63
N THR A 198 -9.45 33.71 21.35
CA THR A 198 -10.12 33.00 20.26
C THR A 198 -9.11 32.11 19.55
N VAL A 199 -9.45 30.83 19.40
CA VAL A 199 -8.66 29.87 18.62
C VAL A 199 -9.23 29.81 17.21
N TYR A 200 -8.35 29.91 16.22
CA TYR A 200 -8.63 29.72 14.80
C TYR A 200 -8.06 28.37 14.39
N ALA A 201 -8.83 27.52 13.72
CA ALA A 201 -8.33 26.24 13.24
C ALA A 201 -8.91 25.84 11.89
N ILE A 202 -8.14 25.06 11.15
CA ILE A 202 -8.57 24.46 9.89
C ILE A 202 -8.18 22.98 9.80
N GLY A 203 -8.91 22.23 8.98
CA GLY A 203 -8.51 20.93 8.50
C GLY A 203 -8.81 20.79 7.00
N GLN A 204 -7.93 20.11 6.27
CA GLN A 204 -8.06 19.90 4.83
C GLN A 204 -7.51 18.53 4.42
N CYS A 205 -8.19 17.83 3.52
CA CYS A 205 -7.67 16.65 2.82
C CYS A 205 -7.53 16.89 1.32
N ASN A 206 -6.75 16.03 0.65
CA ASN A 206 -6.72 15.95 -0.80
C ASN A 206 -8.05 15.40 -1.34
N LEU A 207 -8.52 15.94 -2.47
CA LEU A 207 -9.82 15.59 -3.05
C LEU A 207 -9.90 14.18 -3.63
N ASN A 208 -8.77 13.55 -3.95
CA ASN A 208 -8.72 12.17 -4.46
C ASN A 208 -8.79 11.10 -3.36
N LEU A 209 -8.79 11.48 -2.08
CA LEU A 209 -8.91 10.52 -0.99
C LEU A 209 -10.35 10.03 -0.81
N SER A 210 -10.50 8.79 -0.32
CA SER A 210 -11.79 8.34 0.18
C SER A 210 -12.17 9.08 1.46
N GLN A 211 -13.46 9.08 1.80
CA GLN A 211 -13.93 9.65 3.07
C GLN A 211 -13.26 8.98 4.28
N SER A 212 -13.03 7.67 4.24
CA SER A 212 -12.33 6.93 5.30
C SER A 212 -10.85 7.32 5.39
N ASP A 213 -10.17 7.50 4.26
CA ASP A 213 -8.76 7.89 4.25
C ASP A 213 -8.57 9.31 4.75
N CYS A 214 -9.47 10.23 4.37
CA CYS A 214 -9.49 11.59 4.92
C CYS A 214 -9.73 11.57 6.44
N ALA A 215 -10.68 10.76 6.93
CA ALA A 215 -10.93 10.61 8.36
C ALA A 215 -9.72 10.06 9.12
N GLY A 216 -9.07 9.02 8.61
CA GLY A 216 -7.85 8.46 9.19
C GLY A 216 -6.69 9.45 9.22
N CYS A 217 -6.50 10.18 8.11
CA CYS A 217 -5.44 11.17 7.98
C CYS A 217 -5.64 12.33 8.96
N ILE A 218 -6.83 12.94 8.98
CA ILE A 218 -7.16 14.05 9.88
C ILE A 218 -7.09 13.62 11.35
N ASN A 219 -7.55 12.42 11.70
CA ASN A 219 -7.41 11.91 13.06
C ASN A 219 -5.94 11.80 13.50
N SER A 220 -5.04 11.38 12.60
CA SER A 220 -3.60 11.32 12.89
C SER A 220 -2.99 12.70 13.11
N ARG A 221 -3.45 13.73 12.39
CA ARG A 221 -3.04 15.12 12.59
C ARG A 221 -3.56 15.69 13.90
N TYR A 222 -4.81 15.39 14.24
CA TYR A 222 -5.40 15.75 15.53
C TYR A 222 -4.57 15.19 16.71
N ILE A 223 -4.26 13.89 16.69
CA ILE A 223 -3.43 13.24 17.73
C ILE A 223 -2.05 13.91 17.82
N SER A 224 -1.46 14.26 16.67
CA SER A 224 -0.14 14.91 16.63
C SER A 224 -0.19 16.35 17.17
N LEU A 225 -1.29 17.07 16.95
CA LEU A 225 -1.46 18.44 17.45
C LEU A 225 -1.76 18.51 18.95
N ASP A 226 -2.31 17.45 19.56
CA ASP A 226 -2.48 17.40 21.02
C ASP A 226 -1.15 17.53 21.77
N THR A 227 -0.04 17.04 21.18
CA THR A 227 1.30 17.21 21.77
C THR A 227 1.82 18.65 21.67
N CYS A 228 1.25 19.51 20.81
CA CYS A 228 1.59 20.92 20.76
C CYS A 228 0.90 21.73 21.86
N LEU A 229 -0.19 21.25 22.47
CA LEU A 229 -0.90 22.05 23.46
C LEU A 229 -0.13 22.07 24.79
N PRO A 230 0.13 23.26 25.39
CA PRO A 230 -0.59 24.53 25.21
C PRO A 230 0.15 25.62 24.39
N SER A 231 1.00 25.27 23.43
CA SER A 231 1.61 26.24 22.51
C SER A 231 0.54 27.06 21.78
N VAL A 232 0.81 28.35 21.56
CA VAL A 232 -0.15 29.32 20.97
C VAL A 232 -0.53 29.02 19.52
N SER A 233 0.25 28.19 18.83
CA SER A 233 -0.09 27.66 17.52
C SER A 233 0.59 26.32 17.28
N GLY A 234 -0.02 25.53 16.42
CA GLY A 234 0.52 24.25 15.97
C GLY A 234 -0.02 23.90 14.61
N ARG A 235 0.80 23.24 13.79
CA ARG A 235 0.41 22.73 12.48
C ARG A 235 0.99 21.34 12.25
N SER A 236 0.22 20.49 11.62
CA SER A 236 0.61 19.13 11.27
C SER A 236 0.15 18.81 9.85
N MET A 237 1.04 18.23 9.06
CA MET A 237 0.78 17.90 7.65
C MET A 237 1.33 16.53 7.29
N ASP A 238 0.69 15.92 6.30
CA ASP A 238 1.10 14.68 5.66
C ASP A 238 0.62 14.68 4.21
N GLY A 239 0.93 13.63 3.45
CA GLY A 239 0.71 13.59 2.00
C GLY A 239 -0.71 13.86 1.53
N GLY A 240 -1.68 13.53 2.37
CA GLY A 240 -3.08 13.65 2.06
C GLY A 240 -3.85 14.68 2.86
N CYS A 241 -3.28 15.26 3.93
CA CYS A 241 -4.04 16.14 4.81
C CYS A 241 -3.21 17.11 5.64
N PHE A 242 -3.89 18.15 6.12
CA PHE A 242 -3.35 19.24 6.91
C PHE A 242 -4.30 19.62 8.04
N MET A 243 -3.75 19.94 9.21
CA MET A 243 -4.45 20.64 10.28
C MET A 243 -3.57 21.74 10.87
N LYS A 244 -4.17 22.87 11.23
CA LYS A 244 -3.50 23.99 11.88
C LYS A 244 -4.43 24.66 12.87
N TYR A 245 -3.89 25.06 14.03
CA TYR A 245 -4.53 25.98 14.96
C TYR A 245 -3.61 27.15 15.30
N SER A 246 -4.19 28.29 15.63
CA SER A 246 -3.48 29.47 16.14
C SER A 246 -4.42 30.36 16.93
N ILE A 247 -3.90 31.09 17.90
CA ILE A 247 -4.62 32.20 18.55
C ILE A 247 -4.61 33.48 17.71
N THR A 248 -3.73 33.55 16.70
CA THR A 248 -3.64 34.67 15.75
C THR A 248 -4.49 34.36 14.51
N PRO A 249 -5.34 35.28 14.04
CA PRO A 249 -6.16 35.06 12.85
C PRO A 249 -5.30 34.83 11.60
N PHE A 250 -5.59 33.77 10.83
CA PHE A 250 -4.92 33.48 9.56
C PHE A 250 -5.87 33.24 8.37
N PHE A 251 -7.18 33.30 8.60
CA PHE A 251 -8.23 33.32 7.58
C PHE A 251 -9.30 34.35 7.98
N ARG A 252 -10.11 34.81 7.03
CA ARG A 252 -11.18 35.79 7.28
C ARG A 252 -12.41 35.13 7.90
N LEU A 253 -13.13 35.88 8.74
CA LEU A 253 -14.31 35.36 9.44
C LEU A 253 -15.46 34.89 8.52
N ASP A 254 -15.52 35.38 7.28
CA ASP A 254 -16.50 34.97 6.28
C ASP A 254 -16.09 33.71 5.49
N GLN A 255 -14.85 33.22 5.68
CA GLN A 255 -14.36 31.94 5.16
C GLN A 255 -14.64 30.77 6.11
N ARG A 256 -15.40 30.99 7.18
CA ARG A 256 -15.76 29.94 8.15
C ARG A 256 -16.77 28.95 7.57
N THR A 257 -16.60 27.69 7.91
CA THR A 257 -17.50 26.59 7.60
C THR A 257 -18.42 26.35 8.80
N ASP A 258 -19.74 26.35 8.57
CA ASP A 258 -20.68 25.92 9.61
C ASP A 258 -20.59 24.40 9.77
N ILE A 259 -19.88 23.98 10.81
CA ILE A 259 -19.64 22.57 11.11
C ILE A 259 -20.74 21.95 11.98
N THR A 260 -21.63 22.76 12.56
CA THR A 260 -22.67 22.33 13.52
C THR A 260 -23.52 21.16 13.01
N PRO A 261 -24.02 21.17 11.74
CA PRO A 261 -24.82 20.07 11.21
C PRO A 261 -24.06 18.74 11.10
N LEU A 262 -22.73 18.80 11.03
CA LEU A 262 -21.86 17.64 10.79
C LEU A 262 -21.45 16.94 12.09
N LEU A 263 -21.67 17.58 13.25
CA LEU A 263 -21.32 17.10 14.58
C LEU A 263 -22.45 16.32 15.26
N GLY A 264 -23.68 16.40 14.76
CA GLY A 264 -24.85 15.78 15.35
C GLY A 264 -24.98 14.29 15.05
N ASP A 265 -24.46 13.44 15.93
CA ASP A 265 -25.03 12.12 16.21
C ASP A 265 -24.58 11.69 17.62
N GLY A 266 -25.42 12.00 18.63
CA GLY A 266 -25.21 11.51 20.00
C GLY A 266 -25.34 12.53 21.13
N ASP A 267 -26.53 13.12 21.32
CA ASP A 267 -27.12 13.24 22.67
C ASP A 267 -28.60 13.62 22.56
N SER A 268 -29.49 12.68 22.86
CA SER A 268 -30.93 12.93 22.94
C SER A 268 -31.58 11.86 23.82
N SER A 269 -31.54 12.12 25.13
CA SER A 269 -32.48 11.71 26.17
C SER A 269 -33.01 10.25 26.15
N LYS A 270 -32.36 9.37 26.92
CA LYS A 270 -33.03 8.20 27.51
C LYS A 270 -32.87 8.18 29.03
N LYS A 271 -33.52 9.13 29.71
CA LYS A 271 -33.74 9.07 31.17
C LYS A 271 -35.10 8.43 31.57
N GLY A 272 -35.84 7.85 30.61
CA GLY A 272 -37.12 7.18 30.88
C GLY A 272 -37.08 5.64 30.92
N ALA A 273 -35.98 4.99 30.51
CA ALA A 273 -35.97 3.54 30.24
C ALA A 273 -35.55 2.65 31.44
N ILE A 274 -35.07 3.24 32.55
CA ILE A 274 -34.55 2.46 33.68
C ILE A 274 -35.68 1.98 34.62
N ILE A 275 -36.84 2.65 34.63
CA ILE A 275 -37.95 2.32 35.55
C ILE A 275 -38.88 1.22 34.97
N GLY A 276 -38.91 1.02 33.65
CA GLY A 276 -39.73 -0.02 33.00
C GLY A 276 -39.08 -1.41 32.86
N GLY A 277 -37.75 -1.51 32.99
CA GLY A 277 -37.00 -2.75 32.71
C GLY A 277 -37.07 -3.82 33.80
N VAL A 278 -37.31 -3.43 35.05
CA VAL A 278 -37.26 -4.39 36.18
C VAL A 278 -38.51 -5.28 36.23
N VAL A 279 -39.67 -4.78 35.83
CA VAL A 279 -40.93 -5.55 35.83
C VAL A 279 -41.02 -6.50 34.62
N GLY A 280 -40.50 -6.08 33.46
CA GLY A 280 -40.42 -6.91 32.26
C GLY A 280 -39.40 -8.04 32.37
N GLY A 281 -38.25 -7.78 33.02
CA GLY A 281 -37.19 -8.78 33.18
C GLY A 281 -37.61 -10.00 34.00
N VAL A 282 -38.42 -9.81 35.05
CA VAL A 282 -38.89 -10.90 35.92
C VAL A 282 -39.87 -11.81 35.16
N CYS A 283 -40.78 -11.23 34.38
CA CYS A 283 -41.74 -12.01 33.59
C CYS A 283 -41.05 -12.86 32.51
N ILE A 284 -40.04 -12.31 31.84
CA ILE A 284 -39.26 -13.03 30.82
C ILE A 284 -38.45 -14.17 31.47
N LEU A 285 -37.89 -13.97 32.67
CA LEU A 285 -37.17 -15.01 33.41
C LEU A 285 -38.08 -16.18 33.79
N PHE A 286 -39.32 -15.91 34.21
CA PHE A 286 -40.30 -16.97 34.51
C PHE A 286 -40.75 -17.74 33.26
N VAL A 287 -40.91 -17.07 32.12
CA VAL A 287 -41.25 -17.74 30.85
C VAL A 287 -40.09 -18.61 30.35
N VAL A 288 -38.84 -18.15 30.48
CA VAL A 288 -37.65 -18.92 30.11
C VAL A 288 -37.49 -20.13 31.04
N LEU A 289 -37.68 -19.98 32.36
CA LEU A 289 -37.65 -21.08 33.31
C LEU A 289 -38.76 -22.11 33.05
N ALA A 290 -39.98 -21.65 32.77
CA ALA A 290 -41.09 -22.54 32.40
C ALA A 290 -40.79 -23.31 31.09
N PHE A 291 -40.19 -22.66 30.10
CA PHE A 291 -39.78 -23.28 28.85
C PHE A 291 -38.65 -24.32 29.06
N PHE A 292 -37.66 -24.04 29.90
CA PHE A 292 -36.59 -24.98 30.23
C PHE A 292 -37.10 -26.19 31.03
N LEU A 293 -38.02 -25.99 31.98
CA LEU A 293 -38.64 -27.06 32.74
C LEU A 293 -39.60 -27.91 31.90
N TRP A 294 -40.23 -27.31 30.88
CA TRP A 294 -41.02 -28.05 29.90
C TRP A 294 -40.12 -28.90 28.99
N ARG A 295 -39.01 -28.34 28.51
CA ARG A 295 -38.05 -29.02 27.62
C ARG A 295 -37.27 -30.13 28.32
N SER A 296 -37.02 -30.01 29.63
CA SER A 296 -36.36 -31.06 30.42
C SER A 296 -37.27 -32.24 30.71
N ARG A 297 -38.61 -32.04 30.70
CA ARG A 297 -39.60 -33.12 30.83
C ARG A 297 -39.93 -33.83 29.52
N THR A 298 -39.52 -33.29 28.36
CA THR A 298 -39.82 -33.87 27.03
C THR A 298 -38.64 -34.53 26.32
N LYS A 299 -37.48 -34.71 26.96
CA LYS A 299 -36.37 -35.49 26.38
C LYS A 299 -36.22 -36.87 27.04
N LYS A 300 -36.95 -37.85 26.51
CA LYS A 300 -36.49 -39.24 26.44
C LYS A 300 -35.67 -39.40 25.16
N SER A 301 -34.50 -40.03 25.31
CA SER A 301 -33.56 -40.56 24.32
C SER A 301 -33.87 -40.33 22.83
N THR A 302 -33.03 -39.55 22.14
CA THR A 302 -32.68 -39.87 20.75
C THR A 302 -31.30 -39.26 20.41
N SER A 303 -30.41 -40.16 20.00
CA SER A 303 -29.15 -39.91 19.30
C SER A 303 -29.34 -38.90 18.16
N SER A 304 -28.44 -37.92 18.05
CA SER A 304 -28.38 -37.04 16.87
C SER A 304 -27.10 -37.32 16.08
N GLN A 305 -27.24 -38.22 15.11
CA GLN A 305 -26.64 -38.02 13.79
C GLN A 305 -27.01 -36.60 13.32
N LEU A 306 -26.01 -35.79 13.01
CA LEU A 306 -26.23 -34.57 12.23
C LEU A 306 -25.68 -34.84 10.83
N ASP A 307 -26.59 -34.88 9.88
CA ASP A 307 -26.34 -35.14 8.48
C ASP A 307 -25.41 -34.11 7.85
N LYS A 308 -24.51 -34.65 7.04
CA LYS A 308 -23.73 -33.98 6.01
C LYS A 308 -24.69 -33.41 4.96
N SER A 309 -24.87 -32.10 4.94
CA SER A 309 -25.06 -31.33 3.70
C SER A 309 -25.15 -29.85 4.04
N THR A 310 -24.04 -29.13 3.92
CA THR A 310 -24.03 -27.74 3.42
C THR A 310 -22.58 -27.27 3.34
N GLY A 311 -21.99 -27.31 2.15
CA GLY A 311 -20.77 -26.57 1.83
C GLY A 311 -21.02 -25.06 1.63
N SER A 312 -22.26 -24.59 1.84
CA SER A 312 -22.68 -23.23 1.48
C SER A 312 -22.94 -22.30 2.68
N THR A 313 -22.92 -22.78 3.91
CA THR A 313 -23.20 -21.96 5.11
C THR A 313 -21.95 -21.39 5.79
N VAL A 314 -20.75 -21.79 5.37
CA VAL A 314 -19.46 -21.25 5.89
C VAL A 314 -19.08 -19.91 5.25
N LEU A 315 -19.76 -19.49 4.17
CA LEU A 315 -19.39 -18.29 3.38
C LEU A 315 -19.75 -16.94 4.04
N LEU A 316 -20.45 -16.93 5.19
CA LEU A 316 -20.97 -15.71 5.82
C LEU A 316 -20.39 -15.40 7.21
N GLN A 317 -19.55 -16.27 7.76
CA GLN A 317 -18.80 -15.96 8.97
C GLN A 317 -17.39 -15.56 8.57
N GLY A 318 -16.93 -14.40 9.06
CA GLY A 318 -15.54 -13.99 8.91
C GLY A 318 -14.57 -15.04 9.45
N PRO A 319 -13.25 -14.80 9.33
CA PRO A 319 -12.25 -15.83 9.61
C PRO A 319 -12.41 -16.52 10.96
N ALA A 320 -12.34 -17.85 10.96
CA ALA A 320 -12.41 -18.63 12.19
C ALA A 320 -11.20 -18.30 13.08
N ARG A 321 -11.47 -17.75 14.26
CA ARG A 321 -10.46 -17.53 15.30
C ARG A 321 -10.32 -18.80 16.14
N TYR A 322 -9.17 -19.45 16.05
CA TYR A 322 -8.82 -20.61 16.86
C TYR A 322 -8.16 -20.17 18.17
N SER A 323 -8.35 -20.93 19.25
CA SER A 323 -7.54 -20.74 20.45
C SER A 323 -6.18 -21.42 20.27
N TYR A 324 -5.14 -20.88 20.91
CA TYR A 324 -3.82 -21.52 20.91
C TYR A 324 -3.87 -22.94 21.47
N ASP A 325 -4.70 -23.19 22.48
CA ASP A 325 -4.87 -24.53 23.06
C ASP A 325 -5.51 -25.52 22.09
N ASP A 326 -6.38 -25.05 21.18
CA ASP A 326 -6.95 -25.91 20.14
C ASP A 326 -5.87 -26.31 19.14
N LEU A 327 -5.05 -25.36 18.69
CA LEU A 327 -3.98 -25.65 17.74
C LEU A 327 -2.90 -26.52 18.38
N ARG A 328 -2.51 -26.22 19.62
CA ARG A 328 -1.56 -27.03 20.40
C ARG A 328 -2.01 -28.48 20.51
N LYS A 329 -3.29 -28.72 20.81
CA LYS A 329 -3.82 -30.10 20.85
C LYS A 329 -3.90 -30.73 19.48
N ALA A 330 -4.29 -29.96 18.47
CA ALA A 330 -4.43 -30.45 17.10
C ALA A 330 -3.09 -30.89 16.50
N THR A 331 -1.99 -30.23 16.84
CA THR A 331 -0.64 -30.50 16.33
C THR A 331 0.23 -31.34 17.27
N ASP A 332 -0.35 -31.90 18.33
CA ASP A 332 0.37 -32.62 19.39
C ASP A 332 1.56 -31.82 19.97
N ASP A 333 1.24 -30.64 20.49
CA ASP A 333 2.19 -29.65 21.01
C ASP A 333 3.25 -29.19 20.00
N PHE A 334 2.87 -29.13 18.72
CA PHE A 334 3.77 -28.81 17.61
C PHE A 334 4.96 -29.78 17.55
N SER A 335 4.70 -31.08 17.71
CA SER A 335 5.72 -32.12 17.65
C SER A 335 6.44 -32.14 16.31
N ASP A 336 7.72 -32.51 16.34
CA ASP A 336 8.54 -32.65 15.13
C ASP A 336 8.00 -33.76 14.20
N GLU A 337 7.28 -34.75 14.74
CA GLU A 337 6.59 -35.79 13.95
C GLU A 337 5.50 -35.22 13.04
N ASN A 338 4.87 -34.12 13.45
CA ASN A 338 3.86 -33.42 12.67
C ASN A 338 4.44 -32.33 11.77
N LYS A 339 5.75 -32.11 11.76
CA LYS A 339 6.38 -31.07 10.94
C LYS A 339 6.32 -31.43 9.46
N LEU A 340 5.63 -30.62 8.67
CA LEU A 340 5.49 -30.79 7.22
C LEU A 340 6.63 -30.12 6.44
N GLY A 341 7.21 -29.07 7.01
CA GLY A 341 8.27 -28.28 6.39
C GLY A 341 8.42 -26.92 7.04
N GLY A 342 9.35 -26.11 6.53
CA GLY A 342 9.62 -24.76 7.03
C GLY A 342 10.97 -24.62 7.74
N GLY A 343 11.40 -23.36 7.87
CA GLY A 343 12.77 -22.96 8.22
C GLY A 343 13.23 -21.67 7.52
N GLY A 344 12.43 -21.16 6.59
CA GLY A 344 12.62 -19.87 5.93
C GLY A 344 11.93 -18.70 6.65
N VAL A 345 11.85 -17.56 5.96
CA VAL A 345 11.34 -16.28 6.50
C VAL A 345 9.88 -16.39 6.98
N PHE A 346 9.09 -17.31 6.42
CA PHE A 346 7.66 -17.46 6.71
C PHE A 346 7.33 -18.44 7.85
N GLY A 347 8.33 -19.08 8.48
CA GLY A 347 8.13 -19.93 9.66
C GLY A 347 7.97 -21.43 9.38
N GLU A 348 7.43 -22.14 10.37
CA GLU A 348 7.32 -23.61 10.41
C GLU A 348 5.88 -24.06 10.14
N VAL A 349 5.69 -25.20 9.46
CA VAL A 349 4.36 -25.73 9.13
C VAL A 349 4.19 -27.12 9.76
N TYR A 350 3.07 -27.28 10.47
CA TYR A 350 2.72 -28.52 11.17
C TYR A 350 1.40 -29.08 10.65
N LYS A 351 1.31 -30.40 10.52
CA LYS A 351 0.06 -31.11 10.33
C LYS A 351 -0.72 -31.08 11.65
N GLY A 352 -2.03 -30.87 11.57
CA GLY A 352 -2.89 -30.96 12.74
C GLY A 352 -4.24 -31.57 12.41
N THR A 353 -4.90 -32.12 13.42
CA THR A 353 -6.28 -32.60 13.33
C THR A 353 -7.16 -31.79 14.28
N LEU A 354 -8.07 -30.99 13.73
CA LEU A 354 -9.00 -30.17 14.51
C LEU A 354 -10.02 -31.04 15.25
N ARG A 355 -10.70 -30.47 16.26
CA ARG A 355 -11.69 -31.20 17.09
C ARG A 355 -12.86 -31.79 16.30
N ASN A 356 -13.18 -31.20 15.16
CA ASN A 356 -14.22 -31.68 14.25
C ASN A 356 -13.76 -32.83 13.33
N GLY A 357 -12.49 -33.24 13.41
CA GLY A 357 -11.88 -34.29 12.59
C GLY A 357 -11.19 -33.79 11.33
N ASP A 358 -11.26 -32.49 11.02
CA ASP A 358 -10.64 -31.94 9.83
C ASP A 358 -9.11 -31.92 9.95
N THR A 359 -8.42 -32.42 8.93
CA THR A 359 -6.97 -32.33 8.82
C THR A 359 -6.57 -30.98 8.24
N VAL A 360 -5.65 -30.28 8.90
CA VAL A 360 -5.22 -28.92 8.55
C VAL A 360 -3.70 -28.79 8.56
N ALA A 361 -3.20 -27.76 7.88
CA ALA A 361 -1.82 -27.32 7.98
C ALA A 361 -1.75 -26.04 8.81
N VAL A 362 -1.05 -26.09 9.94
CA VAL A 362 -0.86 -24.96 10.87
C VAL A 362 0.51 -24.36 10.65
N LYS A 363 0.55 -23.17 10.05
CA LYS A 363 1.77 -22.40 9.83
C LYS A 363 2.02 -21.47 11.00
N LYS A 364 3.11 -21.68 11.72
CA LYS A 364 3.59 -20.88 12.85
C LYS A 364 4.61 -19.86 12.34
N THR A 365 4.26 -18.58 12.39
CA THR A 365 5.13 -17.47 12.01
C THR A 365 5.29 -16.45 13.14
N VAL A 366 6.28 -15.57 13.01
CA VAL A 366 6.53 -14.46 13.93
C VAL A 366 6.00 -13.18 13.30
N MET A 367 5.21 -12.43 14.05
CA MET A 367 4.65 -11.17 13.59
C MET A 367 5.72 -10.08 13.57
N ALA A 368 5.56 -9.10 12.68
CA ALA A 368 6.24 -7.82 12.79
C ALA A 368 6.06 -7.25 14.21
N ALA A 369 7.16 -6.98 14.92
CA ALA A 369 7.12 -6.25 16.17
C ALA A 369 6.81 -4.77 15.87
N SER A 370 5.56 -4.44 15.56
CA SER A 370 5.17 -3.05 15.34
C SER A 370 4.76 -2.42 16.67
N THR A 371 5.48 -1.38 17.07
CA THR A 371 5.11 -0.42 18.13
C THR A 371 3.78 0.30 17.86
N ARG A 372 3.12 0.01 16.72
CA ARG A 372 1.88 0.59 16.22
C ARG A 372 0.94 -0.48 15.60
N GLY A 373 0.21 -1.18 16.46
CA GLY A 373 -1.20 -1.53 16.21
C GLY A 373 -1.52 -2.89 15.56
N ASN A 374 -2.19 -3.75 16.33
CA ASN A 374 -2.90 -4.98 15.90
C ASN A 374 -3.89 -4.77 14.72
N ILE A 375 -4.20 -3.53 14.35
CA ILE A 375 -5.21 -3.14 13.34
C ILE A 375 -4.76 -3.49 11.91
N HIS A 376 -3.47 -3.32 11.58
CA HIS A 376 -2.98 -3.61 10.23
C HIS A 376 -3.03 -5.11 9.92
N ILE A 377 -2.66 -5.94 10.90
CA ILE A 377 -2.72 -7.40 10.80
C ILE A 377 -4.17 -7.87 10.62
N ASP A 378 -5.10 -7.37 11.43
CA ASP A 378 -6.51 -7.79 11.33
C ASP A 378 -7.11 -7.45 9.95
N HIS A 379 -6.69 -6.34 9.33
CA HIS A 379 -7.09 -5.97 7.97
C HIS A 379 -6.53 -6.92 6.92
N GLU A 380 -5.21 -7.17 6.93
CA GLU A 380 -4.55 -8.08 6.00
C GLU A 380 -5.06 -9.53 6.14
N LEU A 381 -5.26 -10.01 7.38
CA LEU A 381 -5.89 -11.32 7.63
C LEU A 381 -7.32 -11.37 7.11
N LYS A 382 -8.08 -10.29 7.24
CA LYS A 382 -9.45 -10.21 6.69
C LYS A 382 -9.44 -10.30 5.16
N ILE A 383 -8.47 -9.66 4.50
CA ILE A 383 -8.30 -9.80 3.04
C ILE A 383 -7.98 -11.26 2.70
N LEU A 384 -6.96 -11.84 3.32
CA LEU A 384 -6.48 -13.19 3.01
C LEU A 384 -7.54 -14.27 3.26
N CYS A 385 -8.33 -14.14 4.33
CA CYS A 385 -9.39 -15.09 4.64
C CYS A 385 -10.60 -14.97 3.72
N ASN A 386 -10.79 -13.84 3.05
CA ASN A 386 -11.90 -13.64 2.10
C ASN A 386 -11.53 -14.04 0.66
N VAL A 387 -10.25 -14.27 0.37
CA VAL A 387 -9.80 -14.77 -0.93
C VAL A 387 -10.22 -16.24 -1.08
N HIS A 388 -11.11 -16.49 -2.03
CA HIS A 388 -11.62 -17.83 -2.35
C HIS A 388 -11.50 -18.09 -3.85
N HIS A 389 -10.62 -19.00 -4.22
CA HIS A 389 -10.47 -19.44 -5.61
C HIS A 389 -9.97 -20.88 -5.62
N ARG A 390 -10.38 -21.67 -6.62
CA ARG A 390 -10.05 -23.11 -6.68
C ARG A 390 -8.54 -23.38 -6.76
N HIS A 391 -7.78 -22.44 -7.32
CA HIS A 391 -6.32 -22.53 -7.48
C HIS A 391 -5.53 -21.72 -6.44
N LEU A 392 -6.17 -21.29 -5.35
CA LEU A 392 -5.52 -20.63 -4.22
C LEU A 392 -5.71 -21.48 -2.96
N LEU A 393 -4.67 -21.57 -2.14
CA LEU A 393 -4.73 -22.29 -0.88
C LEU A 393 -5.66 -21.56 0.09
N ARG A 394 -6.68 -22.24 0.59
CA ARG A 394 -7.66 -21.61 1.47
C ARG A 394 -7.11 -21.43 2.88
N LEU A 395 -7.16 -20.20 3.38
CA LEU A 395 -6.96 -19.88 4.79
C LEU A 395 -8.27 -20.13 5.55
N VAL A 396 -8.30 -21.21 6.33
CA VAL A 396 -9.46 -21.66 7.12
C VAL A 396 -9.65 -20.78 8.36
N GLY A 397 -8.55 -20.31 8.94
CA GLY A 397 -8.61 -19.40 10.09
C GLY A 397 -7.23 -19.08 10.65
N TYR A 398 -7.21 -18.45 11.82
CA TYR A 398 -5.97 -18.00 12.44
C TYR A 398 -6.04 -18.01 13.97
N CYS A 399 -4.87 -17.93 14.60
CA CYS A 399 -4.71 -17.72 16.03
C CYS A 399 -3.52 -16.78 16.27
N SER A 400 -3.67 -15.84 17.20
CA SER A 400 -2.57 -14.97 17.64
C SER A 400 -2.24 -15.27 19.11
N LYS A 401 -0.96 -15.51 19.41
CA LYS A 401 -0.49 -15.76 20.78
C LYS A 401 0.88 -15.10 21.00
N GLY A 402 0.88 -14.00 21.75
CA GLY A 402 2.11 -13.23 21.98
C GLY A 402 2.67 -12.71 20.64
N PRO A 403 3.96 -12.92 20.33
CA PRO A 403 4.56 -12.50 19.06
C PRO A 403 4.25 -13.46 17.90
N HIS A 404 3.54 -14.56 18.15
CA HIS A 404 3.31 -15.60 17.15
C HIS A 404 1.93 -15.47 16.51
N LEU A 405 1.92 -15.63 15.19
CA LEU A 405 0.72 -15.79 14.38
C LEU A 405 0.69 -17.22 13.83
N PHE A 406 -0.45 -17.87 13.98
CA PHE A 406 -0.71 -19.21 13.50
C PHE A 406 -1.77 -19.12 12.43
N LEU A 407 -1.44 -19.55 11.21
CA LEU A 407 -2.35 -19.57 10.07
C LEU A 407 -2.78 -21.01 9.80
N VAL A 408 -4.09 -21.25 9.79
CA VAL A 408 -4.67 -22.58 9.62
C VAL A 408 -5.16 -22.71 8.18
N HIS A 409 -4.49 -23.54 7.39
CA HIS A 409 -4.85 -23.81 6.00
C HIS A 409 -5.47 -25.20 5.85
N GLU A 410 -6.18 -25.41 4.74
CA GLU A 410 -6.50 -26.76 4.29
C GLU A 410 -5.21 -27.58 4.08
N TYR A 411 -5.25 -28.87 4.43
CA TYR A 411 -4.10 -29.74 4.28
C TYR A 411 -3.99 -30.27 2.84
N MET A 412 -2.79 -30.13 2.25
CA MET A 412 -2.45 -30.63 0.92
C MET A 412 -1.72 -31.96 1.05
N THR A 413 -2.38 -33.05 0.64
CA THR A 413 -1.89 -34.43 0.81
C THR A 413 -0.70 -34.76 -0.07
N ASN A 414 -0.61 -34.15 -1.25
CA ASN A 414 0.45 -34.39 -2.21
C ASN A 414 1.67 -33.48 -1.99
N GLY A 415 1.58 -32.48 -1.12
CA GLY A 415 2.70 -31.57 -0.85
C GLY A 415 2.89 -30.53 -1.95
N SER A 416 4.15 -30.09 -2.14
CA SER A 416 4.53 -28.99 -3.04
C SER A 416 5.08 -29.49 -4.38
N LEU A 417 4.95 -28.67 -5.42
CA LEU A 417 5.33 -29.00 -6.80
C LEU A 417 6.83 -29.30 -6.95
N ASP A 418 7.70 -28.63 -6.19
CA ASP A 418 9.14 -28.91 -6.18
C ASP A 418 9.46 -30.36 -5.80
N GLN A 419 8.65 -31.00 -4.95
CA GLN A 419 8.81 -32.42 -4.60
C GLN A 419 8.53 -33.34 -5.77
N PHE A 420 7.64 -32.94 -6.70
CA PHE A 420 7.34 -33.69 -7.92
C PHE A 420 8.35 -33.43 -9.04
N LEU A 421 8.91 -32.23 -9.11
CA LEU A 421 9.91 -31.87 -10.13
C LEU A 421 11.31 -32.38 -9.76
N TYR A 422 11.70 -32.32 -8.49
CA TYR A 422 13.09 -32.55 -8.06
C TYR A 422 13.27 -33.62 -6.98
N GLY A 423 12.19 -34.18 -6.43
CA GLY A 423 12.26 -35.13 -5.33
C GLY A 423 12.65 -36.55 -5.75
N ASP A 424 13.25 -37.30 -4.82
CA ASP A 424 13.73 -38.68 -5.04
C ASP A 424 12.62 -39.75 -5.19
N ASN A 425 11.33 -39.40 -5.04
CA ASN A 425 10.26 -40.38 -4.87
C ASN A 425 9.24 -40.42 -6.03
N SER A 426 9.33 -41.49 -6.84
CA SER A 426 8.27 -42.29 -7.55
C SER A 426 7.03 -41.65 -8.23
N LYS A 427 6.79 -40.34 -8.17
CA LYS A 427 5.59 -39.68 -8.73
C LYS A 427 5.99 -38.60 -9.73
N LYS A 428 6.34 -39.01 -10.94
CA LYS A 428 6.59 -38.08 -12.05
C LYS A 428 5.27 -37.55 -12.61
N LEU A 429 5.22 -36.25 -12.88
CA LEU A 429 4.08 -35.62 -13.54
C LEU A 429 4.16 -35.87 -15.04
N ASN A 430 3.08 -36.42 -15.61
CA ASN A 430 2.93 -36.51 -17.07
C ASN A 430 2.64 -35.13 -17.68
N TRP A 431 2.70 -35.04 -19.01
CA TRP A 431 2.53 -33.74 -19.67
C TRP A 431 1.20 -33.06 -19.34
N ARG A 432 0.09 -33.81 -19.38
CA ARG A 432 -1.25 -33.28 -19.08
C ARG A 432 -1.31 -32.66 -17.67
N GLN A 433 -0.72 -33.32 -16.68
CA GLN A 433 -0.67 -32.81 -15.31
C GLN A 433 0.15 -31.51 -15.24
N ARG A 434 1.31 -31.47 -15.92
CA ARG A 434 2.14 -30.26 -16.00
C ARG A 434 1.37 -29.09 -16.63
N TYR A 435 0.66 -29.34 -17.73
CA TYR A 435 -0.21 -28.35 -18.38
C TYR A 435 -1.28 -27.82 -17.43
N GLU A 436 -2.02 -28.70 -16.74
CA GLU A 436 -3.07 -28.30 -15.79
C GLU A 436 -2.51 -27.51 -14.61
N ILE A 437 -1.31 -27.83 -14.16
CA ILE A 437 -0.59 -27.09 -13.11
C ILE A 437 -0.23 -25.68 -13.59
N ILE A 438 0.33 -25.55 -14.80
CA ILE A 438 0.67 -24.25 -15.42
C ILE A 438 -0.60 -23.41 -15.58
N TYR A 439 -1.63 -23.98 -16.19
CA TYR A 439 -2.89 -23.30 -16.46
C TYR A 439 -3.63 -22.90 -15.18
N GLY A 440 -3.72 -23.80 -14.21
CA GLY A 440 -4.35 -23.52 -12.92
C GLY A 440 -3.62 -22.45 -12.12
N THR A 441 -2.28 -22.47 -12.14
CA THR A 441 -1.45 -21.42 -11.52
C THR A 441 -1.68 -20.06 -12.19
N ALA A 442 -1.71 -20.00 -13.53
CA ALA A 442 -2.01 -18.78 -14.26
C ALA A 442 -3.38 -18.20 -13.88
N ARG A 443 -4.41 -19.06 -13.75
CA ARG A 443 -5.75 -18.66 -13.30
C ARG A 443 -5.77 -18.15 -11.87
N GLY A 444 -5.01 -18.78 -10.98
CA GLY A 444 -4.86 -18.33 -9.59
C GLY A 444 -4.26 -16.92 -9.51
N LEU A 445 -3.21 -16.66 -10.29
CA LEU A 445 -2.58 -15.34 -10.36
C LEU A 445 -3.47 -14.29 -11.01
N ALA A 446 -4.12 -14.61 -12.14
CA ALA A 446 -5.08 -13.70 -12.79
C ALA A 446 -6.20 -13.28 -11.83
N TYR A 447 -6.67 -14.21 -10.99
CA TYR A 447 -7.65 -13.89 -9.96
C TYR A 447 -7.10 -12.87 -8.95
N LEU A 448 -5.90 -13.10 -8.41
CA LEU A 448 -5.26 -12.22 -7.42
C LEU A 448 -4.97 -10.82 -7.99
N HIS A 449 -4.57 -10.74 -9.25
CA HIS A 449 -4.16 -9.48 -9.88
C HIS A 449 -5.34 -8.64 -10.36
N GLU A 450 -6.34 -9.28 -10.97
CA GLU A 450 -7.31 -8.59 -11.84
C GLU A 450 -8.78 -8.83 -11.48
N GLN A 451 -9.11 -9.95 -10.82
CA GLN A 451 -10.52 -10.33 -10.57
C GLN A 451 -10.96 -10.12 -9.11
N TYR A 452 -10.02 -10.03 -8.17
CA TYR A 452 -10.30 -9.63 -6.82
C TYR A 452 -10.47 -8.11 -6.71
N HIS A 453 -11.28 -7.63 -5.76
CA HIS A 453 -11.61 -6.21 -5.63
C HIS A 453 -10.42 -5.32 -5.26
N GLU A 454 -9.33 -5.92 -4.76
CA GLU A 454 -8.03 -5.29 -4.51
C GLU A 454 -6.94 -6.14 -5.16
N THR A 455 -5.97 -5.52 -5.85
CA THR A 455 -4.85 -6.25 -6.45
C THR A 455 -3.93 -6.81 -5.36
N ILE A 456 -3.77 -8.13 -5.35
CA ILE A 456 -2.87 -8.87 -4.45
C ILE A 456 -1.66 -9.36 -5.25
N ILE A 457 -0.49 -8.78 -4.97
CA ILE A 457 0.78 -9.23 -5.55
C ILE A 457 1.40 -10.26 -4.59
N HIS A 458 1.70 -11.45 -5.11
CA HIS A 458 2.19 -12.61 -4.38
C HIS A 458 3.63 -12.44 -3.88
N ARG A 459 4.53 -12.02 -4.77
CA ARG A 459 5.98 -11.72 -4.55
C ARG A 459 6.92 -12.91 -4.30
N ASP A 460 6.39 -14.10 -4.04
CA ASP A 460 7.20 -15.32 -3.82
C ASP A 460 6.70 -16.52 -4.65
N ILE A 461 6.38 -16.31 -5.94
CA ILE A 461 5.96 -17.42 -6.81
C ILE A 461 7.16 -18.31 -7.15
N LYS A 462 7.08 -19.58 -6.75
CA LYS A 462 8.09 -20.63 -6.98
C LYS A 462 7.44 -22.00 -6.78
N PRO A 463 8.06 -23.11 -7.24
CA PRO A 463 7.41 -24.42 -7.16
C PRO A 463 7.11 -24.88 -5.73
N SER A 464 7.91 -24.49 -4.73
CA SER A 464 7.64 -24.84 -3.33
C SER A 464 6.42 -24.15 -2.72
N ASN A 465 5.92 -23.07 -3.34
CA ASN A 465 4.70 -22.37 -2.94
C ASN A 465 3.48 -22.75 -3.81
N ILE A 466 3.62 -23.71 -4.72
CA ILE A 466 2.51 -24.29 -5.48
C ILE A 466 2.25 -25.69 -4.91
N LEU A 467 1.18 -25.83 -4.15
CA LEU A 467 0.79 -27.10 -3.54
C LEU A 467 -0.17 -27.87 -4.45
N LEU A 468 -0.17 -29.19 -4.34
CA LEU A 468 -1.05 -30.05 -5.11
C LEU A 468 -2.09 -30.72 -4.19
N ASP A 469 -3.36 -30.66 -4.57
CA ASP A 469 -4.44 -31.38 -3.89
C ASP A 469 -4.48 -32.87 -4.29
N ASN A 470 -5.48 -33.61 -3.82
CA ASN A 470 -5.63 -35.05 -4.09
C ASN A 470 -5.75 -35.36 -5.59
N GLU A 471 -6.31 -34.43 -6.37
CA GLU A 471 -6.51 -34.51 -7.81
C GLU A 471 -5.34 -33.94 -8.61
N LEU A 472 -4.25 -33.55 -7.94
CA LEU A 472 -3.06 -32.89 -8.51
C LEU A 472 -3.37 -31.52 -9.15
N LEU A 473 -4.44 -30.85 -8.71
CA LEU A 473 -4.70 -29.47 -9.11
C LEU A 473 -3.82 -28.51 -8.29
N PRO A 474 -3.30 -27.44 -8.91
CA PRO A 474 -2.43 -26.49 -8.23
C PRO A 474 -3.23 -25.57 -7.31
N LYS A 475 -2.67 -25.30 -6.14
CA LYS A 475 -3.11 -24.30 -5.17
C LYS A 475 -1.92 -23.44 -4.74
N ILE A 476 -1.96 -22.16 -5.11
CA ILE A 476 -0.93 -21.19 -4.74
C ILE A 476 -1.05 -20.91 -3.24
N ALA A 477 0.01 -21.20 -2.50
CA ALA A 477 0.14 -20.93 -1.07
C ALA A 477 0.84 -19.60 -0.83
N ASP A 478 0.78 -19.09 0.40
CA ASP A 478 1.60 -17.96 0.88
C ASP A 478 1.40 -16.59 0.20
N PHE A 479 0.35 -16.44 -0.62
CA PHE A 479 0.00 -15.15 -1.22
C PHE A 479 -0.28 -14.08 -0.15
N GLY A 480 0.31 -12.89 -0.34
CA GLY A 480 0.11 -11.74 0.56
C GLY A 480 0.73 -11.86 1.96
N LEU A 481 1.27 -13.03 2.35
CA LEU A 481 1.87 -13.22 3.68
C LEU A 481 3.09 -12.34 3.93
N ILE A 482 3.77 -11.90 2.87
CA ILE A 482 4.91 -10.98 2.97
C ILE A 482 4.55 -9.64 3.61
N ARG A 483 3.28 -9.21 3.54
CA ARG A 483 2.79 -7.99 4.20
C ARG A 483 2.65 -8.16 5.72
N LEU A 484 2.59 -9.40 6.21
CA LEU A 484 2.48 -9.72 7.63
C LEU A 484 3.85 -9.87 8.34
N LEU A 485 4.93 -9.87 7.56
CA LEU A 485 6.29 -10.02 8.08
C LEU A 485 6.86 -8.69 8.61
N PRO A 486 7.83 -8.73 9.53
CA PRO A 486 8.64 -7.57 9.94
C PRO A 486 9.23 -6.79 8.75
N GLU A 487 9.39 -5.46 8.86
CA GLU A 487 9.90 -4.60 7.77
C GLU A 487 11.25 -5.09 7.20
N ASP A 488 12.15 -5.59 8.05
CA ASP A 488 13.45 -6.19 7.69
C ASP A 488 13.34 -7.49 6.86
N LYS A 489 12.13 -8.06 6.77
CA LYS A 489 11.81 -9.30 6.05
C LYS A 489 10.81 -9.11 4.90
N THR A 490 10.22 -7.91 4.77
CA THR A 490 9.22 -7.59 3.72
C THR A 490 9.83 -7.28 2.36
N HIS A 491 11.11 -6.89 2.34
CA HIS A 491 11.92 -6.80 1.15
C HIS A 491 12.61 -8.16 0.96
N LEU A 492 12.04 -9.02 0.11
CA LEU A 492 12.78 -10.16 -0.44
C LEU A 492 13.92 -9.61 -1.31
N THR A 493 15.03 -9.18 -0.68
CA THR A 493 16.45 -9.33 -1.06
C THR A 493 17.36 -8.36 -0.28
N THR A 494 17.77 -8.77 0.92
CA THR A 494 19.18 -8.68 1.38
C THR A 494 19.77 -10.09 1.45
N LYS A 495 19.68 -10.82 0.34
CA LYS A 495 20.49 -12.03 0.13
C LYS A 495 21.30 -11.81 -1.15
N LEU A 496 22.59 -12.12 -1.08
CA LEU A 496 23.58 -11.86 -2.11
C LEU A 496 23.10 -12.25 -3.53
N PRO A 497 23.56 -11.52 -4.58
CA PRO A 497 23.53 -12.02 -5.95
C PRO A 497 24.12 -13.44 -5.99
N GLY A 498 23.40 -14.40 -6.61
CA GLY A 498 23.84 -15.79 -6.74
C GLY A 498 23.22 -16.80 -5.76
N SER A 499 22.25 -16.42 -4.93
CA SER A 499 21.50 -17.39 -4.11
C SER A 499 20.35 -18.05 -4.91
N LEU A 500 20.04 -19.33 -4.63
CA LEU A 500 18.98 -20.12 -5.27
C LEU A 500 17.59 -19.44 -5.31
N GLU A 501 17.28 -18.58 -4.33
CA GLU A 501 15.99 -17.87 -4.23
C GLU A 501 15.91 -16.62 -5.11
N SER A 502 17.04 -16.14 -5.64
CA SER A 502 17.11 -14.95 -6.50
C SER A 502 16.61 -15.19 -7.93
N ALA A 503 16.48 -16.45 -8.37
CA ALA A 503 16.14 -16.79 -9.76
C ALA A 503 14.73 -16.36 -10.17
N TYR A 504 13.80 -16.40 -9.21
CA TYR A 504 12.38 -16.07 -9.45
C TYR A 504 12.09 -14.58 -9.32
N VAL A 505 13.07 -13.78 -8.88
CA VAL A 505 12.89 -12.36 -8.59
C VAL A 505 13.05 -11.57 -9.88
N ALA A 506 12.02 -10.80 -10.24
CA ALA A 506 12.05 -9.95 -11.42
C ALA A 506 13.18 -8.91 -11.31
N PRO A 507 13.92 -8.63 -12.41
CA PRO A 507 15.12 -7.79 -12.36
C PRO A 507 14.83 -6.36 -11.88
N GLU A 508 13.71 -5.76 -12.29
CA GLU A 508 13.29 -4.44 -11.83
C GLU A 508 12.94 -4.42 -10.34
N TYR A 509 12.45 -5.53 -9.80
CA TYR A 509 12.12 -5.64 -8.39
C TYR A 509 13.40 -5.85 -7.55
N ALA A 510 14.32 -6.70 -8.02
CA ALA A 510 15.61 -6.95 -7.38
C ALA A 510 16.52 -5.71 -7.39
N ILE A 511 16.59 -5.01 -8.52
CA ILE A 511 17.54 -3.90 -8.74
C ILE A 511 16.94 -2.56 -8.31
N LEU A 512 15.67 -2.31 -8.66
CA LEU A 512 15.03 -1.00 -8.51
C LEU A 512 13.96 -0.96 -7.43
N GLY A 513 13.59 -2.10 -6.83
CA GLY A 513 12.50 -2.21 -5.86
C GLY A 513 11.12 -1.91 -6.46
N GLN A 514 10.98 -1.94 -7.78
CA GLN A 514 9.73 -1.64 -8.46
C GLN A 514 8.76 -2.79 -8.29
N LEU A 515 7.66 -2.54 -7.58
CA LEU A 515 6.63 -3.53 -7.32
C LEU A 515 5.42 -3.29 -8.22
N SER A 516 5.07 -4.30 -9.00
CA SER A 516 3.83 -4.39 -9.78
C SER A 516 3.40 -5.85 -9.87
N GLU A 517 2.20 -6.14 -10.37
CA GLU A 517 1.74 -7.49 -10.68
C GLU A 517 2.68 -8.23 -11.65
N LYS A 518 3.43 -7.50 -12.48
CA LYS A 518 4.40 -8.05 -13.44
C LYS A 518 5.60 -8.74 -12.81
N VAL A 519 5.85 -8.53 -11.51
CA VAL A 519 6.87 -9.30 -10.79
C VAL A 519 6.46 -10.76 -10.66
N ASP A 520 5.17 -11.02 -10.39
CA ASP A 520 4.62 -12.37 -10.31
C ASP A 520 4.53 -13.01 -11.70
N THR A 521 4.24 -12.22 -12.75
CA THR A 521 4.29 -12.69 -14.14
C THR A 521 5.68 -13.21 -14.50
N TYR A 522 6.74 -12.47 -14.13
CA TYR A 522 8.12 -12.92 -14.34
C TYR A 522 8.40 -14.23 -13.61
N SER A 523 8.10 -14.29 -12.31
CA SER A 523 8.28 -15.50 -11.50
C SER A 523 7.50 -16.69 -12.07
N PHE A 524 6.27 -16.46 -12.55
CA PHE A 524 5.47 -17.48 -13.23
C PHE A 524 6.17 -18.01 -14.48
N GLY A 525 6.73 -17.14 -15.32
CA GLY A 525 7.49 -17.57 -16.51
C GLY A 525 8.65 -18.49 -16.16
N ILE A 526 9.42 -18.18 -15.12
CA ILE A 526 10.50 -19.07 -14.61
C ILE A 526 9.93 -20.41 -14.15
N VAL A 527 8.85 -20.41 -13.38
CA VAL A 527 8.18 -21.64 -12.92
C VAL A 527 7.70 -22.50 -14.09
N VAL A 528 7.19 -21.89 -15.16
CA VAL A 528 6.79 -22.63 -16.36
C VAL A 528 7.99 -23.31 -17.02
N LEU A 529 9.14 -22.63 -17.14
CA LEU A 529 10.36 -23.25 -17.67
C LEU A 529 10.81 -24.45 -16.82
N GLU A 530 10.74 -24.33 -15.50
CA GLU A 530 11.06 -25.43 -14.57
C GLU A 530 10.09 -26.61 -14.71
N ILE A 531 8.78 -26.34 -14.85
CA ILE A 531 7.77 -27.38 -15.04
C ILE A 531 7.99 -28.12 -16.36
N ILE A 532 8.25 -27.41 -17.46
CA ILE A 532 8.44 -28.01 -18.79
C ILE A 532 9.72 -28.84 -18.84
N SER A 533 10.81 -28.30 -18.28
CA SER A 533 12.13 -28.93 -18.37
C SER A 533 12.39 -30.00 -17.31
N GLY A 534 11.66 -29.98 -16.20
CA GLY A 534 11.98 -30.78 -15.02
C GLY A 534 13.29 -30.39 -14.34
N LYS A 535 13.88 -29.24 -14.72
CA LYS A 535 15.19 -28.76 -14.24
C LYS A 535 15.03 -27.54 -13.35
N LYS A 536 15.95 -27.42 -12.38
CA LYS A 536 16.00 -26.27 -11.48
C LYS A 536 16.73 -25.10 -12.14
N CYS A 537 16.26 -23.88 -11.91
CA CYS A 537 16.79 -22.66 -12.55
C CYS A 537 18.22 -22.30 -12.11
N ILE A 538 18.66 -22.73 -10.92
CA ILE A 538 20.04 -22.63 -10.42
C ILE A 538 20.46 -23.99 -9.86
N ASN A 539 21.37 -24.68 -10.54
CA ASN A 539 22.01 -25.89 -10.01
C ASN A 539 23.17 -25.51 -9.09
N ALA A 540 23.05 -25.81 -7.80
CA ALA A 540 24.12 -25.60 -6.82
C ALA A 540 25.25 -26.65 -6.89
N LYS A 541 25.25 -27.53 -7.90
CA LYS A 541 26.15 -28.70 -7.97
C LYS A 541 27.03 -28.78 -9.21
N ASP A 542 26.85 -27.91 -10.20
CA ASP A 542 27.61 -27.97 -11.44
C ASP A 542 28.65 -26.85 -11.46
N GLU A 543 29.74 -27.03 -10.70
CA GLU A 543 30.94 -26.16 -10.79
C GLU A 543 31.75 -26.42 -12.08
N GLU A 544 31.32 -27.37 -12.94
CA GLU A 544 32.08 -27.84 -14.12
C GLU A 544 31.33 -27.79 -15.47
N SER A 545 30.09 -27.29 -15.56
CA SER A 545 29.42 -27.07 -16.86
C SER A 545 28.98 -25.63 -17.02
N ASP A 546 29.16 -25.05 -18.22
CA ASP A 546 28.84 -23.67 -18.59
C ASP A 546 27.73 -23.05 -17.71
N ASN A 547 28.09 -21.98 -16.98
CA ASN A 547 27.29 -21.22 -16.01
C ASN A 547 26.05 -20.52 -16.63
N GLN A 548 25.26 -21.22 -17.42
CA GLN A 548 24.12 -20.66 -18.13
C GLN A 548 22.84 -20.93 -17.34
N SER A 549 22.07 -19.87 -17.01
CA SER A 549 20.78 -20.01 -16.34
C SER A 549 19.80 -20.79 -17.23
N LEU A 550 18.83 -21.50 -16.63
CA LEU A 550 17.74 -22.15 -17.38
C LEU A 550 17.01 -21.16 -18.30
N LEU A 551 16.87 -19.90 -17.87
CA LEU A 551 16.31 -18.83 -18.69
C LEU A 551 17.16 -18.54 -19.94
N ASP A 552 18.48 -18.44 -19.77
CA ASP A 552 19.41 -18.19 -20.88
C ASP A 552 19.46 -19.38 -21.85
N GLN A 553 19.41 -20.61 -21.31
CA GLN A 553 19.29 -21.81 -22.12
C GLN A 553 17.99 -21.81 -22.95
N ALA A 554 16.87 -21.40 -22.35
CA ALA A 554 15.59 -21.32 -23.03
C ALA A 554 15.61 -20.27 -24.18
N TRP A 555 16.21 -19.10 -23.95
CA TRP A 555 16.42 -18.09 -25.00
C TRP A 555 17.29 -18.60 -26.15
N ASN A 556 18.42 -19.25 -25.85
CA ASN A 556 19.30 -19.82 -26.87
C ASN A 556 18.60 -20.88 -27.74
N LEU A 557 17.78 -21.73 -27.11
CA LEU A 557 16.99 -22.74 -27.83
C LEU A 557 15.87 -22.10 -28.66
N TYR A 558 15.25 -21.03 -28.16
CA TYR A 558 14.26 -20.24 -28.91
C TYR A 558 14.88 -19.61 -30.16
N ASP A 559 16.00 -18.89 -30.01
CA ASP A 559 16.70 -18.22 -31.11
C ASP A 559 17.21 -19.20 -32.17
N SER A 560 17.53 -20.44 -31.75
CA SER A 560 17.95 -21.52 -32.65
C SER A 560 16.80 -22.34 -33.23
N GLY A 561 15.54 -22.01 -32.91
CA GLY A 561 14.35 -22.75 -33.33
C GLY A 561 14.20 -24.15 -32.70
N MET A 562 14.98 -24.48 -31.66
CA MET A 562 15.08 -25.81 -31.03
C MET A 562 14.34 -25.91 -29.68
N HIS A 563 13.23 -25.17 -29.52
CA HIS A 563 12.39 -25.11 -28.31
C HIS A 563 12.16 -26.46 -27.61
N LEU A 564 11.87 -27.51 -28.38
CA LEU A 564 11.57 -28.85 -27.87
C LEU A 564 12.70 -29.50 -27.10
N LYS A 565 13.97 -29.09 -27.32
CA LYS A 565 15.10 -29.58 -26.54
C LYS A 565 15.07 -29.14 -25.07
N LEU A 566 14.21 -28.17 -24.74
CA LEU A 566 14.01 -27.75 -23.36
C LEU A 566 13.09 -28.71 -22.59
N VAL A 567 12.22 -29.45 -23.29
CA VAL A 567 11.24 -30.36 -22.67
C VAL A 567 11.97 -31.49 -21.95
N ASP A 568 11.48 -31.83 -20.75
CA ASP A 568 11.96 -32.92 -19.92
C ASP A 568 12.04 -34.23 -20.74
N ASP A 569 13.24 -34.78 -20.86
CA ASP A 569 13.54 -35.98 -21.64
C ASP A 569 12.93 -37.26 -21.02
N THR A 570 12.43 -37.16 -19.79
CA THR A 570 11.76 -38.26 -19.11
C THR A 570 10.25 -38.32 -19.37
N LEU A 571 9.68 -37.32 -20.06
CA LEU A 571 8.31 -37.36 -20.56
C LEU A 571 8.19 -38.25 -21.80
N ASP A 572 7.09 -38.99 -21.91
CA ASP A 572 6.79 -39.75 -23.12
C ASP A 572 6.39 -38.78 -24.25
N PRO A 573 7.10 -38.79 -25.40
CA PRO A 573 6.79 -37.91 -26.53
C PRO A 573 5.38 -38.07 -27.10
N SER A 574 4.68 -39.19 -26.80
CA SER A 574 3.28 -39.40 -27.20
C SER A 574 2.27 -38.71 -26.29
N GLU A 575 2.69 -38.16 -25.14
CA GLU A 575 1.81 -37.46 -24.20
C GLU A 575 1.57 -35.99 -24.54
N TYR A 576 2.33 -35.43 -25.49
CA TYR A 576 2.25 -34.01 -25.84
C TYR A 576 2.40 -33.74 -27.32
N GLU A 577 1.69 -32.71 -27.78
CA GLU A 577 1.87 -32.20 -29.13
C GLU A 577 3.08 -31.24 -29.16
N PRO A 578 4.03 -31.40 -30.08
CA PRO A 578 5.22 -30.56 -30.15
C PRO A 578 4.91 -29.05 -30.21
N GLU A 579 3.85 -28.67 -30.93
CA GLU A 579 3.48 -27.24 -31.04
C GLU A 579 2.89 -26.69 -29.73
N GLU A 580 2.21 -27.54 -28.95
CA GLU A 580 1.74 -27.15 -27.62
C GLU A 580 2.92 -26.93 -26.66
N ALA A 581 3.89 -27.83 -26.68
CA ALA A 581 5.09 -27.69 -25.85
C ALA A 581 5.92 -26.46 -26.24
N LYS A 582 6.11 -26.23 -27.54
CA LYS A 582 6.77 -25.02 -28.05
C LYS A 582 6.06 -23.76 -27.58
N ARG A 583 4.74 -23.70 -27.71
CA ARG A 583 3.93 -22.55 -27.27
C ARG A 583 4.09 -22.27 -25.78
N MET A 584 4.15 -23.30 -24.94
CA MET A 584 4.35 -23.11 -23.50
C MET A 584 5.71 -22.48 -23.18
N VAL A 585 6.76 -22.84 -23.93
CA VAL A 585 8.07 -22.18 -23.83
C VAL A 585 7.97 -20.72 -24.27
N GLU A 586 7.31 -20.42 -25.38
CA GLU A 586 7.13 -19.04 -25.87
C GLU A 586 6.36 -18.16 -24.87
N ILE A 587 5.28 -18.69 -24.27
CA ILE A 587 4.53 -18.01 -23.21
C ILE A 587 5.42 -17.73 -22.00
N ALA A 588 6.23 -18.70 -21.58
CA ALA A 588 7.18 -18.50 -20.49
C ALA A 588 8.18 -17.37 -20.80
N LEU A 589 8.71 -17.34 -22.02
CA LEU A 589 9.65 -16.30 -22.48
C LEU A 589 9.02 -14.90 -22.59
N MET A 590 7.74 -14.81 -22.99
CA MET A 590 6.97 -13.56 -22.95
C MET A 590 6.78 -13.07 -21.50
N CYS A 591 6.50 -13.99 -20.57
CA CYS A 591 6.38 -13.67 -19.16
C CYS A 591 7.70 -13.17 -18.54
N THR A 592 8.86 -13.62 -19.06
CA THR A 592 10.20 -13.24 -18.55
C THR A 592 10.87 -12.09 -19.31
N GLN A 593 10.12 -11.28 -20.08
CA GLN A 593 10.71 -10.15 -20.80
C GLN A 593 11.46 -9.19 -19.84
N PRO A 594 12.65 -8.67 -20.21
CA PRO A 594 13.35 -7.67 -19.40
C PRO A 594 12.51 -6.41 -19.20
N THR A 595 11.78 -5.99 -20.24
CA THR A 595 10.90 -4.84 -20.21
C THR A 595 9.57 -5.20 -19.53
N VAL A 596 9.25 -4.53 -18.42
CA VAL A 596 8.05 -4.77 -17.60
C VAL A 596 6.75 -4.63 -18.39
N SER A 597 6.65 -3.62 -19.26
CA SER A 597 5.47 -3.38 -20.09
C SER A 597 5.28 -4.41 -21.20
N ALA A 598 6.33 -5.14 -21.59
CA ALA A 598 6.26 -6.18 -22.62
C ALA A 598 5.76 -7.52 -22.07
N ARG A 599 5.76 -7.72 -20.75
CA ARG A 599 5.18 -8.91 -20.12
C ARG A 599 3.65 -8.85 -20.23
N PRO A 600 2.96 -9.94 -20.58
CA PRO A 600 1.50 -9.96 -20.63
C PRO A 600 0.87 -9.82 -19.25
N ALA A 601 -0.40 -9.43 -19.18
CA ALA A 601 -1.20 -9.57 -17.96
C ALA A 601 -1.51 -11.06 -17.71
N MET A 602 -1.77 -11.46 -16.45
CA MET A 602 -2.01 -12.88 -16.17
C MET A 602 -3.33 -13.40 -16.77
N SER A 603 -4.34 -12.55 -16.96
CA SER A 603 -5.54 -12.89 -17.73
C SER A 603 -5.25 -13.15 -19.22
N GLU A 604 -4.33 -12.39 -19.81
CA GLU A 604 -3.85 -12.60 -21.18
C GLU A 604 -3.10 -13.92 -21.26
N VAL A 605 -2.23 -14.23 -20.29
CA VAL A 605 -1.53 -15.53 -20.19
C VAL A 605 -2.53 -16.69 -20.10
N VAL A 606 -3.58 -16.57 -19.30
CA VAL A 606 -4.65 -17.59 -19.22
C VAL A 606 -5.31 -17.81 -20.59
N THR A 607 -5.54 -16.73 -21.34
CA THR A 607 -6.11 -16.80 -22.69
C THR A 607 -5.14 -17.45 -23.67
N LEU A 608 -3.87 -17.05 -23.65
CA LEU A 608 -2.80 -17.61 -24.46
C LEU A 608 -2.54 -19.08 -24.17
N ILE A 609 -2.74 -19.56 -22.95
CA ILE A 609 -2.66 -20.99 -22.64
C ILE A 609 -3.90 -21.74 -23.15
N SER A 610 -5.09 -21.13 -23.05
CA SER A 610 -6.36 -21.78 -23.36
C SER A 610 -6.69 -21.87 -24.86
N GLU A 611 -6.26 -20.91 -25.67
CA GLU A 611 -6.55 -20.89 -27.10
C GLU A 611 -5.82 -22.04 -27.82
N LYS A 612 -6.44 -22.66 -28.83
CA LYS A 612 -5.85 -23.80 -29.58
C LYS A 612 -5.38 -23.46 -31.01
N SER A 613 -5.46 -22.21 -31.45
CA SER A 613 -5.10 -21.83 -32.83
C SER A 613 -4.60 -20.37 -32.92
N PHE A 614 -3.56 -20.14 -33.72
CA PHE A 614 -2.91 -18.84 -33.97
C PHE A 614 -3.68 -17.96 -34.95
N ASP A 615 -3.70 -16.65 -34.66
CA ASP A 615 -3.43 -15.58 -35.62
C ASP A 615 -2.51 -14.55 -34.93
N GLU A 616 -1.31 -14.36 -35.49
CA GLU A 616 -0.27 -13.36 -35.19
C GLU A 616 0.12 -13.08 -33.72
N MET A 617 1.13 -13.81 -33.22
CA MET A 617 1.86 -13.46 -32.00
C MET A 617 2.92 -12.36 -32.30
N PRO A 618 3.03 -11.29 -31.49
CA PRO A 618 4.00 -10.23 -31.74
C PRO A 618 5.45 -10.75 -31.67
N SER A 619 6.27 -10.32 -32.62
CA SER A 619 7.68 -10.68 -32.70
C SER A 619 8.47 -10.31 -31.43
N VAL A 620 9.16 -11.30 -30.86
CA VAL A 620 10.19 -11.20 -29.80
C VAL A 620 11.49 -11.73 -30.43
N LYS A 621 12.68 -11.10 -30.49
CA LYS A 621 13.32 -9.87 -29.96
C LYS A 621 14.41 -9.42 -30.97
N SER A 622 14.71 -8.12 -31.07
CA SER A 622 16.04 -7.52 -31.44
C SER A 622 15.92 -5.98 -31.29
N THR A 623 16.79 -5.20 -30.66
CA THR A 623 18.25 -5.29 -30.48
C THR A 623 18.69 -4.52 -29.22
N PHE A 624 19.57 -5.08 -28.39
CA PHE A 624 20.65 -4.32 -27.72
C PHE A 624 21.94 -5.01 -28.16
N HIS A 625 22.83 -4.25 -28.81
CA HIS A 625 24.13 -4.72 -29.24
C HIS A 625 25.07 -4.92 -28.04
N ASP A 626 25.93 -5.93 -28.17
CA ASP A 626 26.88 -6.46 -27.20
C ASP A 626 28.13 -5.56 -27.00
N ASP A 627 27.98 -4.23 -27.04
CA ASP A 627 29.11 -3.29 -26.94
C ASP A 627 29.08 -2.34 -25.71
N ASP A 628 28.02 -2.33 -24.89
CA ASP A 628 27.90 -1.38 -23.76
C ASP A 628 28.17 -1.97 -22.36
N VAL A 629 28.84 -3.11 -22.26
CA VAL A 629 29.48 -3.56 -21.01
C VAL A 629 30.98 -3.75 -21.21
N LYS A 630 31.67 -2.65 -21.51
CA LYS A 630 33.06 -2.51 -21.05
C LYS A 630 33.03 -1.89 -19.67
N ILE A 631 33.18 -2.74 -18.65
CA ILE A 631 33.63 -2.31 -17.33
C ILE A 631 35.00 -1.65 -17.53
N GLN A 632 35.05 -0.31 -17.52
CA GLN A 632 36.30 0.39 -17.26
C GLN A 632 36.63 0.14 -15.79
N VAL A 633 37.49 -0.84 -15.54
CA VAL A 633 38.32 -0.83 -14.34
C VAL A 633 39.28 0.35 -14.52
N GLY A 634 38.86 1.51 -14.01
CA GLY A 634 39.68 2.70 -13.95
C GLY A 634 40.81 2.49 -12.95
N ASP A 635 42.03 2.41 -13.46
CA ASP A 635 43.26 2.62 -12.71
C ASP A 635 43.20 3.97 -11.99
N THR A 636 42.88 3.95 -10.69
CA THR A 636 43.15 5.08 -9.80
C THR A 636 43.64 4.58 -8.45
N LEU A 637 44.82 3.96 -8.46
CA LEU A 637 45.66 3.78 -7.27
C LEU A 637 46.98 4.52 -7.51
N SER A 638 46.91 5.84 -7.69
CA SER A 638 48.08 6.69 -7.86
C SER A 638 47.80 8.17 -7.56
N SER A 639 47.34 8.50 -6.34
CA SER A 639 47.57 9.84 -5.79
C SER A 639 47.33 9.93 -4.28
N LEU A 640 48.10 9.20 -3.49
CA LEU A 640 48.35 9.54 -2.07
C LEU A 640 49.81 9.25 -1.75
N SER A 641 50.70 10.14 -2.18
CA SER A 641 52.04 10.26 -1.59
C SER A 641 52.38 11.74 -1.48
N SER A 642 52.24 12.28 -0.27
CA SER A 642 52.90 13.51 0.15
C SER A 642 53.81 13.17 1.31
N ASP A 643 55.11 13.33 1.04
CA ASP A 643 56.20 13.69 1.94
C ASP A 643 56.38 12.93 3.26
N ALA A 644 57.35 12.00 3.25
CA ALA A 644 58.27 11.84 4.37
C ALA A 644 59.66 11.41 3.87
N THR A 645 60.65 12.20 4.24
CA THR A 645 62.08 12.12 3.94
C THR A 645 62.74 10.88 4.55
N GLY A 646 63.84 10.44 3.93
CA GLY A 646 64.42 9.11 4.14
C GLY A 646 65.20 8.86 5.42
N SER A 647 65.52 7.57 5.64
CA SER A 647 66.87 7.15 6.02
C SER A 647 67.07 5.67 5.69
N THR A 648 68.18 5.41 5.03
CA THR A 648 68.75 4.12 4.67
C THR A 648 69.25 3.38 5.91
N THR A 649 69.02 2.07 6.01
CA THR A 649 70.00 1.14 6.59
C THR A 649 69.81 -0.27 6.02
N GLN A 650 70.81 -0.68 5.24
CA GLN A 650 71.11 -2.08 4.91
C GLN A 650 71.40 -2.86 6.19
N VAL A 651 70.98 -4.13 6.26
CA VAL A 651 71.88 -5.25 6.59
C VAL A 651 71.34 -6.52 5.89
N SER A 652 72.18 -7.07 5.02
CA SER A 652 72.06 -8.40 4.42
C SER A 652 72.58 -9.47 5.36
N ALA A 653 71.96 -10.65 5.40
CA ALA A 653 72.67 -11.89 5.68
C ALA A 653 71.91 -13.11 5.14
N ARG A 654 72.44 -13.62 4.02
CA ARG A 654 72.42 -14.99 3.46
C ARG A 654 71.11 -15.61 2.98
#